data_AF-A0A0T5NS74-F1
#
_entry.id   AF-A0A0T5NS74-F1
#
_cell.length_a   1.000
_cell.length_b   1.000
_cell.length_c   1.000
_cell.angle_alpha   90.00
_cell.angle_beta   90.00
_cell.angle_gamma   90.00
#
_symmetry.space_group_name_H-M   'P 1'
#
loop_
_entity.id
_entity.type
_entity.pdbx_description
1 polymer ?
#
loop_
_entity_poly.entity_id
_entity_poly.type
_entity_poly.pdbx_seq_one_letter_code
_entity_poly.pdbx_strand_id
1 'polypeptide(L)'
;MTYTTTRALALTTALLAAPAAMANDNVMVVFDGSNSMWGQIDGTAKIEIARNVIDNLLGDWADDRSVGLMAYGHRARGDCTDIEVIVEPGAAQRSEILDRIKSITPTGKTPLTDAVEQAATRLSYTDRPATVVLISDGLESCERDPCELARALEKGGVGFTAHVVGFGLGADEDTASLACIAEETGGQYIQASNADELGAALSAVATAVAAPEPEPEPQAPEVTVDAPDTAVAGSPTTITWDPTVSEADYIAVAPAGAPETELGQYTRIGKDTAVTFAMPGEPGAYEARYYSTETKTVLGTDPIEITPAQVTLQAADTVQTGSPVTISWSPTINPRDYIAIVPAGTDAGTLANYRAVNDHDSFDLTAPADPGMYEIRYILNVDSRTVASRPLEVADPQVTLQTPETALTGAEIPVSWAGTVNAKDYITIVPMGAEEGTYTNYFPVRDDSSGRLLATADPGMHEIRYIQREGGKTLASATIELLTPEVTVSGPATAVTGAQVPVSWTGTVNAKDYITIAPTGSDAGTYGSYQPVRDDDTVTLTMPSDPGMYELRYVLREGPRVLATAPIEVANPEVTVSGPETVGTGAQFTVSWTGAVNPKDYVTIVPVGAEPDTFGSYQPVRDDTETRLVAPSDPGMYELRYLLREGTKVMATAMIEVTEPQVTVSGPETVSTGAQFTVSWTGTVNAQDYVTIVPVGAAENEFGNYQVVRDNAETTLTAPSETGMYELRYLLREGPKVMATAMIEVTEPQVTISGPDSAATGSSVTVEWTGTVNTQDYVVVVPAGAPENEFGNYQVVRDASEVALTMPADPGMYELRYLMREGPKVLATAMIELTPPEVTVTGPEQIRAGDEITAEWTGTVSTNDYINLVPMGAADDKFGTYLTVRDGTTATLKAPAETGLYELRYVLREGTRVLARHAVEVLAEDAALNTGAALTAPDSAAPGSTIDVSWQVDSSSADQRITLARGNQAIFTWLQAVKITDGATGVQIDLPNEPGVYELRFLDVAGQEVLARKVITVE
;
A
#
# COMPACT_ATOMS: atom_id res chain seq x y z
N MET A 1 4.25 8.55 85.13
CA MET A 1 5.52 8.01 85.65
C MET A 1 6.62 8.46 84.69
N THR A 2 7.62 9.26 85.08
CA THR A 2 8.92 8.85 85.69
C THR A 2 9.61 7.72 84.90
N TYR A 3 10.86 7.77 84.41
CA TYR A 3 12.03 8.69 84.55
C TYR A 3 12.65 8.95 83.13
N THR A 4 13.51 9.93 82.76
CA THR A 4 14.60 10.73 83.42
C THR A 4 15.95 10.00 83.50
N THR A 5 17.10 10.46 82.95
CA THR A 5 17.43 11.66 82.13
C THR A 5 18.82 11.55 81.45
N THR A 6 19.01 12.21 80.29
CA THR A 6 20.24 12.68 79.58
C THR A 6 21.63 12.12 79.93
N ARG A 7 22.38 11.63 78.92
CA ARG A 7 23.76 12.09 78.61
C ARG A 7 24.31 11.61 77.25
N ALA A 8 25.14 12.46 76.63
CA ALA A 8 25.92 12.13 75.44
C ALA A 8 27.28 11.51 75.81
N LEU A 9 27.87 10.76 74.88
CA LEU A 9 29.27 10.35 74.92
C LEU A 9 29.89 10.61 73.54
N ALA A 10 30.70 11.67 73.43
CA ALA A 10 31.46 11.94 72.22
C ALA A 10 32.64 10.97 72.14
N LEU A 11 32.70 10.16 71.08
CA LEU A 11 33.82 9.25 70.83
C LEU A 11 34.82 9.95 69.90
N THR A 12 35.83 10.60 70.49
CA THR A 12 36.86 11.33 69.76
C THR A 12 37.87 10.35 69.17
N THR A 13 37.62 9.86 67.95
CA THR A 13 38.59 9.03 67.20
C THR A 13 39.78 9.89 66.80
N ALA A 14 40.86 9.83 67.58
CA ALA A 14 42.09 10.56 67.27
C ALA A 14 42.74 9.97 66.02
N LEU A 15 42.86 10.80 64.96
CA LEU A 15 43.53 10.41 63.73
C LEU A 15 45.05 10.36 63.97
N LEU A 16 45.55 9.17 64.32
CA LEU A 16 46.98 8.87 64.29
C LEU A 16 47.44 8.81 62.83
N ALA A 17 47.78 9.99 62.30
CA ALA A 17 48.54 10.08 61.07
C ALA A 17 49.91 9.42 61.30
N ALA A 18 50.05 8.16 60.87
CA ALA A 18 51.35 7.59 60.62
C ALA A 18 52.02 8.47 59.55
N PRO A 19 53.28 8.93 59.74
CA PRO A 19 54.00 9.53 58.64
C PRO A 19 54.12 8.49 57.53
N ALA A 20 53.81 8.88 56.29
CA ALA A 20 54.12 8.03 55.16
C ALA A 20 55.63 7.75 55.19
N ALA A 21 56.01 6.48 55.26
CA ALA A 21 57.39 6.10 55.04
C ALA A 21 57.73 6.50 53.60
N MET A 22 58.74 7.35 53.40
CA MET A 22 59.15 7.70 52.05
C MET A 22 59.58 6.42 51.33
N ALA A 23 59.10 6.24 50.10
CA ALA A 23 59.49 5.12 49.28
C ALA A 23 60.95 5.34 48.84
N ASN A 24 61.90 4.79 49.57
CA ASN A 24 63.29 4.74 49.13
C ASN A 24 63.36 3.82 47.91
N ASP A 25 63.74 4.39 46.76
CA ASP A 25 63.90 3.64 45.52
C ASP A 25 64.89 2.47 45.72
N ASN A 26 64.43 1.27 45.38
CA ASN A 26 65.21 0.04 45.43
C ASN A 26 65.90 -0.14 44.06
N VAL A 27 67.22 0.10 44.02
CA VAL A 27 68.01 0.10 42.79
C VAL A 27 69.10 -0.98 42.85
N MET A 28 69.20 -1.83 41.83
CA MET A 28 70.33 -2.76 41.66
C MET A 28 71.19 -2.33 40.47
N VAL A 29 72.46 -2.04 40.70
CA VAL A 29 73.45 -1.89 39.63
C VAL A 29 73.95 -3.29 39.25
N VAL A 30 73.79 -3.68 37.99
CA VAL A 30 74.29 -4.95 37.44
C VAL A 30 75.49 -4.65 36.56
N PHE A 31 76.67 -5.11 36.97
CA PHE A 31 77.96 -4.73 36.40
C PHE A 31 78.65 -5.89 35.68
N ASP A 32 79.02 -5.66 34.42
CA ASP A 32 79.73 -6.64 33.60
C ASP A 32 81.19 -6.84 34.06
N GLY A 33 81.53 -8.09 34.38
CA GLY A 33 82.88 -8.58 34.65
C GLY A 33 83.25 -9.76 33.75
N SER A 34 82.61 -9.90 32.59
CA SER A 34 82.95 -10.88 31.56
C SER A 34 84.31 -10.58 30.92
N ASN A 35 84.93 -11.56 30.27
CA ASN A 35 86.31 -11.43 29.78
C ASN A 35 86.52 -10.31 28.74
N SER A 36 85.47 -9.83 28.07
CA SER A 36 85.54 -8.73 27.09
C SER A 36 85.91 -7.38 27.72
N MET A 37 85.62 -7.17 29.01
CA MET A 37 86.00 -5.97 29.78
C MET A 37 87.52 -5.74 29.94
N TRP A 38 88.38 -6.68 29.50
CA TRP A 38 89.83 -6.44 29.30
C TRP A 38 90.19 -5.76 27.98
N GLY A 39 89.23 -5.59 27.07
CA GLY A 39 89.38 -4.78 25.86
C GLY A 39 89.75 -3.34 26.19
N GLN A 40 90.39 -2.64 25.26
CA GLN A 40 90.90 -1.28 25.49
C GLN A 40 90.17 -0.25 24.63
N ILE A 41 89.88 0.90 25.24
CA ILE A 41 89.44 2.13 24.57
C ILE A 41 90.51 3.18 24.87
N ASP A 42 91.04 3.82 23.81
CA ASP A 42 92.13 4.80 23.90
C ASP A 42 93.34 4.38 24.75
N GLY A 43 93.62 3.07 24.76
CA GLY A 43 94.74 2.45 25.49
C GLY A 43 94.49 2.14 26.97
N THR A 44 93.31 2.47 27.51
CA THR A 44 92.88 2.12 28.88
C THR A 44 91.90 0.94 28.83
N ALA A 45 91.94 0.02 29.80
CA ALA A 45 91.03 -1.12 29.80
C ALA A 45 89.59 -0.69 30.13
N LYS A 46 88.58 -1.28 29.46
CA LYS A 46 87.16 -0.99 29.69
C LYS A 46 86.78 -1.10 31.18
N ILE A 47 87.24 -2.16 31.86
CA ILE A 47 87.04 -2.34 33.31
C ILE A 47 87.55 -1.16 34.16
N GLU A 48 88.67 -0.54 33.77
CA GLU A 48 89.26 0.60 34.48
C GLU A 48 88.49 1.88 34.23
N ILE A 49 88.01 2.10 33.00
CA ILE A 49 87.12 3.21 32.66
C ILE A 49 85.80 3.09 33.44
N ALA A 50 85.15 1.91 33.38
CA ALA A 50 83.87 1.68 34.04
C ALA A 50 83.96 1.82 35.58
N ARG A 51 85.04 1.32 36.20
CA ARG A 51 85.35 1.58 37.62
C ARG A 51 85.41 3.08 37.93
N ASN A 52 86.17 3.84 37.14
CA ASN A 52 86.39 5.27 37.37
C ASN A 52 85.12 6.11 37.16
N VAL A 53 84.27 5.75 36.19
CA VAL A 53 83.01 6.45 35.97
C VAL A 53 81.99 6.14 37.05
N ILE A 54 81.91 4.90 37.55
CA ILE A 54 81.00 4.55 38.66
C ILE A 54 81.44 5.20 39.99
N ASP A 55 82.74 5.43 40.21
CA ASP A 55 83.28 6.22 41.34
C ASP A 55 82.70 7.65 41.36
N ASN A 56 82.41 8.22 40.18
CA ASN A 56 81.74 9.52 40.03
C ASN A 56 80.21 9.40 40.10
N LEU A 57 79.60 8.37 39.48
CA LEU A 57 78.15 8.18 39.44
C LEU A 57 77.54 7.99 40.84
N LEU A 58 78.16 7.14 41.67
CA LEU A 58 77.74 6.92 43.06
C LEU A 58 78.08 8.13 43.96
N GLY A 59 78.42 9.27 43.36
CA GLY A 59 78.72 10.56 43.96
C GLY A 59 77.59 11.12 44.82
N ASP A 60 76.38 11.17 44.25
CA ASP A 60 75.20 11.77 44.88
C ASP A 60 74.05 10.74 45.02
N TRP A 61 74.28 9.49 44.59
CA TRP A 61 73.22 8.51 44.30
C TRP A 61 72.99 7.46 45.39
N ALA A 62 74.01 7.16 46.20
CA ALA A 62 73.97 6.10 47.21
C ALA A 62 73.65 6.59 48.63
N ASP A 63 73.43 7.90 48.79
CA ASP A 63 73.26 8.53 50.11
C ASP A 63 71.78 8.63 50.51
N ASP A 64 70.85 8.79 49.55
CA ASP A 64 69.39 8.86 49.78
C ASP A 64 68.61 7.56 49.40
N ARG A 65 69.26 6.54 48.82
CA ARG A 65 68.60 5.37 48.20
C ARG A 65 69.10 4.00 48.67
N SER A 66 68.29 2.97 48.42
CA SER A 66 68.61 1.56 48.67
C SER A 66 69.34 0.96 47.47
N VAL A 67 70.61 1.34 47.28
CA VAL A 67 71.43 0.87 46.14
C VAL A 67 72.14 -0.45 46.50
N GLY A 68 71.96 -1.47 45.66
CA GLY A 68 72.73 -2.72 45.66
C GLY A 68 73.67 -2.84 44.47
N LEU A 69 74.59 -3.81 44.54
CA LEU A 69 75.53 -4.16 43.48
C LEU A 69 75.47 -5.66 43.19
N MET A 70 75.26 -6.01 41.93
CA MET A 70 75.46 -7.33 41.35
C MET A 70 76.55 -7.26 40.29
N ALA A 71 77.34 -8.32 40.12
CA ALA A 71 78.20 -8.47 38.95
C ALA A 71 78.25 -9.92 38.46
N TYR A 72 78.58 -10.09 37.18
CA TYR A 72 78.66 -11.40 36.53
C TYR A 72 80.00 -11.64 35.82
N GLY A 73 80.33 -12.91 35.57
CA GLY A 73 81.51 -13.35 34.83
C GLY A 73 82.86 -13.10 35.52
N HIS A 74 82.88 -12.56 36.73
CA HIS A 74 84.11 -11.99 37.32
C HIS A 74 84.96 -12.98 38.15
N ARG A 75 84.60 -14.27 38.19
CA ARG A 75 85.27 -15.29 39.02
C ARG A 75 85.59 -16.59 38.27
N ALA A 76 84.73 -17.02 37.35
CA ALA A 76 84.79 -18.34 36.74
C ALA A 76 84.79 -18.28 35.19
N ARG A 77 85.82 -18.86 34.57
CA ARG A 77 85.99 -18.80 33.12
C ARG A 77 85.07 -19.79 32.40
N GLY A 78 84.13 -19.25 31.62
CA GLY A 78 83.22 -20.02 30.77
C GLY A 78 81.94 -20.51 31.46
N ASP A 79 81.75 -20.17 32.74
CA ASP A 79 80.56 -20.49 33.52
C ASP A 79 79.46 -19.45 33.28
N CYS A 80 78.23 -19.92 33.06
CA CYS A 80 77.05 -19.07 32.92
C CYS A 80 76.33 -18.80 34.24
N THR A 81 76.62 -19.58 35.28
CA THR A 81 76.08 -19.40 36.64
C THR A 81 76.93 -18.44 37.48
N ASP A 82 77.99 -17.85 36.91
CA ASP A 82 78.88 -16.92 37.59
C ASP A 82 78.25 -15.53 37.75
N ILE A 83 77.26 -15.43 38.63
CA ILE A 83 76.58 -14.20 39.04
C ILE A 83 76.74 -14.07 40.56
N GLU A 84 76.88 -12.84 41.05
CA GLU A 84 76.97 -12.54 42.48
C GLU A 84 76.28 -11.24 42.82
N VAL A 85 75.39 -11.26 43.83
CA VAL A 85 75.04 -10.05 44.57
C VAL A 85 76.21 -9.76 45.50
N ILE A 86 77.01 -8.77 45.14
CA ILE A 86 78.22 -8.36 45.83
C ILE A 86 77.89 -7.42 47.00
N VAL A 87 76.81 -6.63 46.87
CA VAL A 87 76.23 -5.80 47.92
C VAL A 87 74.70 -5.89 47.82
N GLU A 88 74.02 -6.35 48.87
CA GLU A 88 72.54 -6.43 48.91
C GLU A 88 71.93 -5.01 48.99
N PRO A 89 70.76 -4.72 48.37
CA PRO A 89 70.15 -3.39 48.38
C PRO A 89 69.79 -2.91 49.79
N GLY A 90 70.29 -1.73 50.18
CA GLY A 90 70.07 -1.16 51.51
C GLY A 90 70.81 0.16 51.73
N ALA A 91 70.36 0.93 52.73
CA ALA A 91 70.81 2.29 52.95
C ALA A 91 72.32 2.42 53.27
N ALA A 92 72.97 3.41 52.65
CA ALA A 92 74.32 3.91 52.96
C ALA A 92 75.48 2.86 52.87
N GLN A 93 75.61 2.20 51.71
CA GLN A 93 76.70 1.23 51.44
C GLN A 93 77.77 1.73 50.45
N ARG A 94 77.75 3.03 50.11
CA ARG A 94 78.59 3.68 49.07
C ARG A 94 80.06 3.26 49.05
N SER A 95 80.77 3.36 50.18
CA SER A 95 82.21 3.02 50.24
C SER A 95 82.47 1.53 50.02
N GLU A 96 81.57 0.66 50.49
CA GLU A 96 81.69 -0.78 50.26
C GLU A 96 81.45 -1.12 48.78
N ILE A 97 80.41 -0.56 48.14
CA ILE A 97 80.17 -0.73 46.70
C ILE A 97 81.42 -0.34 45.90
N LEU A 98 82.05 0.81 46.21
CA LEU A 98 83.22 1.29 45.50
C LEU A 98 84.47 0.42 45.71
N ASP A 99 84.76 0.00 46.94
CA ASP A 99 85.86 -0.93 47.23
C ASP A 99 85.65 -2.31 46.56
N ARG A 100 84.39 -2.77 46.48
CA ARG A 100 84.03 -4.04 45.83
C ARG A 100 84.21 -3.95 44.30
N ILE A 101 83.72 -2.92 43.62
CA ILE A 101 83.87 -2.75 42.16
C ILE A 101 85.36 -2.65 41.76
N LYS A 102 86.20 -2.05 42.61
CA LYS A 102 87.66 -1.99 42.43
C LYS A 102 88.34 -3.38 42.51
N SER A 103 87.67 -4.40 43.04
CA SER A 103 88.16 -5.80 43.12
C SER A 103 87.66 -6.74 42.00
N ILE A 104 86.57 -6.40 41.30
CA ILE A 104 85.98 -7.21 40.22
C ILE A 104 87.01 -7.46 39.12
N THR A 105 87.38 -8.72 38.87
CA THR A 105 88.45 -9.08 37.91
C THR A 105 87.86 -9.80 36.69
N PRO A 106 87.93 -9.21 35.48
CA PRO A 106 87.21 -9.78 34.34
C PRO A 106 87.72 -11.17 33.93
N THR A 107 86.83 -12.17 33.83
CA THR A 107 87.25 -13.60 33.79
C THR A 107 86.41 -14.51 32.87
N GLY A 108 85.12 -14.24 32.71
CA GLY A 108 84.11 -15.25 32.35
C GLY A 108 83.22 -14.89 31.17
N LYS A 109 82.00 -15.45 31.17
CA LYS A 109 80.94 -15.19 30.19
C LYS A 109 80.04 -14.02 30.63
N THR A 110 79.09 -13.67 29.77
CA THR A 110 78.13 -12.56 29.91
C THR A 110 76.69 -13.12 30.08
N PRO A 111 76.34 -13.76 31.22
CA PRO A 111 75.00 -14.29 31.51
C PRO A 111 74.03 -13.17 31.91
N LEU A 112 73.77 -12.29 30.95
CA LEU A 112 73.12 -11.00 31.15
C LEU A 112 71.65 -11.15 31.56
N THR A 113 70.95 -12.09 30.91
CA THR A 113 69.54 -12.40 31.16
C THR A 113 69.35 -12.95 32.58
N ASP A 114 70.15 -13.95 32.97
CA ASP A 114 70.13 -14.53 34.32
C ASP A 114 70.45 -13.49 35.41
N ALA A 115 71.28 -12.49 35.10
CA ALA A 115 71.64 -11.42 36.03
C ALA A 115 70.48 -10.41 36.21
N VAL A 116 69.83 -9.99 35.13
CA VAL A 116 68.65 -9.09 35.20
C VAL A 116 67.48 -9.76 35.92
N GLU A 117 67.22 -11.06 35.66
CA GLU A 117 66.16 -11.82 36.34
C GLU A 117 66.43 -11.94 37.85
N GLN A 118 67.68 -12.25 38.23
CA GLN A 118 68.07 -12.29 39.64
C GLN A 118 68.02 -10.91 40.30
N ALA A 119 68.40 -9.84 39.60
CA ALA A 119 68.33 -8.47 40.12
C ALA A 119 66.87 -8.06 40.40
N ALA A 120 65.97 -8.27 39.44
CA ALA A 120 64.53 -8.01 39.61
C ALA A 120 63.95 -8.80 40.81
N THR A 121 64.27 -10.10 40.87
CA THR A 121 63.83 -11.00 41.95
C THR A 121 64.34 -10.53 43.32
N ARG A 122 65.59 -10.06 43.41
CA ARG A 122 66.21 -9.56 44.66
C ARG A 122 65.61 -8.25 45.15
N LEU A 123 65.12 -7.40 44.25
CA LEU A 123 64.43 -6.15 44.58
C LEU A 123 62.96 -6.35 44.99
N SER A 124 62.43 -7.57 44.85
CA SER A 124 61.01 -7.94 45.05
C SER A 124 60.05 -7.18 44.11
N TYR A 125 60.37 -7.15 42.80
CA TYR A 125 59.59 -6.44 41.77
C TYR A 125 58.09 -6.81 41.69
N THR A 126 57.69 -7.98 42.21
CA THR A 126 56.30 -8.44 42.32
C THR A 126 55.50 -7.74 43.42
N ASP A 127 56.18 -7.05 44.34
CA ASP A 127 55.59 -6.53 45.58
C ASP A 127 55.69 -5.00 45.68
N ARG A 128 56.57 -4.38 44.88
CA ARG A 128 56.91 -2.95 44.88
C ARG A 128 57.61 -2.54 43.58
N PRO A 129 57.64 -1.23 43.25
CA PRO A 129 58.49 -0.72 42.17
C PRO A 129 59.98 -1.05 42.36
N ALA A 130 60.67 -1.43 41.28
CA ALA A 130 62.04 -1.89 41.32
C ALA A 130 62.84 -1.47 40.08
N THR A 131 64.05 -0.95 40.27
CA THR A 131 64.89 -0.43 39.19
C THR A 131 66.19 -1.21 39.05
N VAL A 132 66.54 -1.60 37.82
CA VAL A 132 67.84 -2.18 37.47
C VAL A 132 68.61 -1.20 36.60
N VAL A 133 69.91 -1.04 36.87
CA VAL A 133 70.85 -0.30 36.00
C VAL A 133 71.94 -1.27 35.55
N LEU A 134 71.79 -1.78 34.33
CA LEU A 134 72.72 -2.72 33.71
C LEU A 134 73.81 -1.97 32.95
N ILE A 135 75.07 -2.32 33.19
CA ILE A 135 76.25 -1.77 32.50
C ILE A 135 76.98 -2.95 31.86
N SER A 136 76.96 -3.04 30.52
CA SER A 136 77.41 -4.21 29.76
C SER A 136 78.36 -3.85 28.63
N ASP A 137 79.40 -4.65 28.42
CA ASP A 137 80.43 -4.47 27.40
C ASP A 137 80.33 -5.48 26.24
N GLY A 138 79.47 -6.49 26.40
CA GLY A 138 79.13 -7.50 25.40
C GLY A 138 77.64 -7.83 25.34
N LEU A 139 77.29 -8.72 24.42
CA LEU A 139 75.96 -9.31 24.27
C LEU A 139 75.83 -10.61 25.09
N GLU A 140 74.60 -11.06 25.28
CA GLU A 140 74.28 -12.34 25.93
C GLU A 140 75.04 -13.51 25.29
N SER A 141 75.77 -14.29 26.11
CA SER A 141 76.63 -15.39 25.65
C SER A 141 76.32 -16.73 26.32
N CYS A 142 75.18 -16.83 27.00
CA CYS A 142 74.67 -18.00 27.70
C CYS A 142 73.31 -18.51 27.16
N GLU A 143 72.97 -18.17 25.91
CA GLU A 143 71.93 -18.83 25.11
C GLU A 143 70.48 -18.65 25.65
N ARG A 144 70.22 -17.58 26.41
CA ARG A 144 68.86 -17.07 26.71
C ARG A 144 68.50 -15.87 25.83
N ASP A 145 67.20 -15.54 25.78
CA ASP A 145 66.66 -14.36 25.09
C ASP A 145 66.40 -13.23 26.13
N PRO A 146 67.07 -12.06 26.02
CA PRO A 146 66.84 -10.94 26.93
C PRO A 146 65.51 -10.20 26.70
N CYS A 147 64.97 -10.19 25.48
CA CYS A 147 63.66 -9.61 25.17
C CYS A 147 62.52 -10.42 25.80
N GLU A 148 62.62 -11.76 25.74
CA GLU A 148 61.61 -12.65 26.34
C GLU A 148 61.54 -12.45 27.86
N LEU A 149 62.71 -12.32 28.53
CA LEU A 149 62.76 -11.99 29.95
C LEU A 149 62.16 -10.60 30.23
N ALA A 150 62.53 -9.57 29.50
CA ALA A 150 62.10 -8.20 29.77
C ALA A 150 60.56 -8.09 29.78
N ARG A 151 59.91 -8.67 28.76
CA ARG A 151 58.43 -8.79 28.69
C ARG A 151 57.82 -9.61 29.83
N ALA A 152 58.52 -10.63 30.32
CA ALA A 152 58.06 -11.45 31.44
C ALA A 152 58.15 -10.71 32.78
N LEU A 153 59.19 -9.88 32.97
CA LEU A 153 59.38 -9.06 34.17
C LEU A 153 58.37 -7.89 34.24
N GLU A 154 58.20 -7.15 33.14
CA GLU A 154 57.21 -6.06 33.06
C GLU A 154 55.79 -6.58 33.37
N LYS A 155 55.40 -7.69 32.74
CA LYS A 155 54.11 -8.34 32.97
C LYS A 155 53.95 -8.94 34.38
N GLY A 156 55.04 -9.11 35.13
CA GLY A 156 55.07 -9.82 36.41
C GLY A 156 55.00 -8.94 37.65
N GLY A 157 55.19 -7.62 37.52
CA GLY A 157 55.53 -6.74 38.66
C GLY A 157 54.64 -5.52 38.88
N VAL A 158 54.99 -4.75 39.92
CA VAL A 158 54.33 -3.49 40.33
C VAL A 158 55.16 -2.29 39.84
N GLY A 159 55.50 -2.30 38.54
CA GLY A 159 56.43 -1.35 37.91
C GLY A 159 57.89 -1.80 38.03
N PHE A 160 58.39 -2.53 37.04
CA PHE A 160 59.80 -2.92 36.95
C PHE A 160 60.47 -2.18 35.79
N THR A 161 61.62 -1.54 36.03
CA THR A 161 62.30 -0.74 35.00
C THR A 161 63.78 -1.07 34.92
N ALA A 162 64.26 -1.46 33.74
CA ALA A 162 65.67 -1.75 33.49
C ALA A 162 66.30 -0.70 32.56
N HIS A 163 67.17 0.15 33.10
CA HIS A 163 68.04 1.01 32.29
C HIS A 163 69.28 0.23 31.87
N VAL A 164 69.73 0.41 30.63
CA VAL A 164 70.82 -0.38 30.04
C VAL A 164 71.85 0.53 29.39
N VAL A 165 73.10 0.43 29.82
CA VAL A 165 74.22 1.20 29.29
C VAL A 165 75.19 0.26 28.58
N GLY A 166 75.20 0.34 27.24
CA GLY A 166 76.07 -0.47 26.38
C GLY A 166 77.43 0.20 26.18
N PHE A 167 78.48 -0.34 26.80
CA PHE A 167 79.78 0.32 26.93
C PHE A 167 80.89 -0.27 26.03
N GLY A 168 81.39 0.55 25.12
CA GLY A 168 82.48 0.21 24.21
C GLY A 168 82.10 -0.92 23.23
N LEU A 169 80.82 -1.08 22.94
CA LEU A 169 80.29 -1.94 21.88
C LEU A 169 80.57 -1.30 20.51
N GLY A 170 80.92 -2.11 19.53
CA GLY A 170 81.23 -1.67 18.17
C GLY A 170 79.99 -1.16 17.43
N ALA A 171 80.20 -0.21 16.51
CA ALA A 171 79.11 0.35 15.69
C ALA A 171 78.46 -0.68 14.72
N ASP A 172 79.12 -1.81 14.50
CA ASP A 172 78.62 -2.94 13.69
C ASP A 172 78.08 -4.11 14.55
N GLU A 173 78.00 -3.97 15.88
CA GLU A 173 77.48 -5.02 16.78
C GLU A 173 75.97 -4.90 16.97
N ASP A 174 75.27 -6.05 16.99
CA ASP A 174 73.81 -6.11 17.09
C ASP A 174 73.32 -5.85 18.52
N THR A 175 73.28 -4.58 18.91
CA THR A 175 72.86 -4.14 20.25
C THR A 175 71.34 -4.16 20.47
N ALA A 176 70.55 -4.65 19.51
CA ALA A 176 69.09 -4.69 19.61
C ALA A 176 68.60 -5.46 20.85
N SER A 177 69.30 -6.55 21.24
CA SER A 177 68.97 -7.31 22.45
C SER A 177 69.21 -6.56 23.75
N LEU A 178 70.06 -5.52 23.75
CA LEU A 178 70.28 -4.64 24.91
C LEU A 178 69.25 -3.51 24.95
N ALA A 179 68.93 -2.92 23.79
CA ALA A 179 67.89 -1.90 23.66
C ALA A 179 66.51 -2.43 24.11
N CYS A 180 66.17 -3.62 23.63
CA CYS A 180 64.91 -4.31 23.93
C CYS A 180 64.62 -4.49 25.42
N ILE A 181 65.64 -4.72 26.27
CA ILE A 181 65.45 -4.88 27.72
C ILE A 181 64.93 -3.57 28.34
N ALA A 182 65.43 -2.44 27.87
CA ALA A 182 64.98 -1.13 28.32
C ALA A 182 63.60 -0.78 27.73
N GLU A 183 63.43 -0.93 26.41
CA GLU A 183 62.19 -0.60 25.71
C GLU A 183 60.98 -1.37 26.26
N GLU A 184 61.12 -2.68 26.52
CA GLU A 184 60.04 -3.55 27.03
C GLU A 184 59.78 -3.38 28.55
N THR A 185 60.56 -2.54 29.25
CA THR A 185 60.38 -2.23 30.70
C THR A 185 60.28 -0.72 31.00
N GLY A 186 60.05 0.10 29.97
CA GLY A 186 59.97 1.56 30.09
C GLY A 186 61.28 2.27 30.48
N GLY A 187 62.41 1.55 30.47
CA GLY A 187 63.73 2.06 30.78
C GLY A 187 64.39 2.82 29.63
N GLN A 188 65.64 3.23 29.83
CA GLN A 188 66.45 3.86 28.79
C GLN A 188 67.63 2.99 28.39
N TYR A 189 67.81 2.77 27.09
CA TYR A 189 69.05 2.25 26.51
C TYR A 189 69.93 3.41 26.04
N ILE A 190 71.21 3.41 26.46
CA ILE A 190 72.19 4.42 26.04
C ILE A 190 73.51 3.73 25.71
N GLN A 191 73.99 3.90 24.47
CA GLN A 191 75.32 3.43 24.07
C GLN A 191 76.39 4.47 24.43
N ALA A 192 77.55 4.00 24.91
CA ALA A 192 78.67 4.83 25.31
C ALA A 192 79.99 4.29 24.74
N SER A 193 80.67 5.07 23.90
CA SER A 193 81.86 4.63 23.14
C SER A 193 83.18 4.89 23.87
N ASN A 194 83.18 5.74 24.90
CA ASN A 194 84.36 6.20 25.63
C ASN A 194 83.99 6.63 27.08
N ALA A 195 84.97 7.12 27.85
CA ALA A 195 84.81 7.48 29.24
C ALA A 195 83.83 8.64 29.49
N ASP A 196 83.87 9.68 28.65
CA ASP A 196 83.01 10.87 28.79
C ASP A 196 81.56 10.53 28.41
N GLU A 197 81.36 9.75 27.34
CA GLU A 197 80.05 9.21 26.96
C GLU A 197 79.48 8.26 28.03
N LEU A 198 80.31 7.44 28.68
CA LEU A 198 79.85 6.57 29.77
C LEU A 198 79.40 7.39 30.98
N GLY A 199 80.10 8.49 31.28
CA GLY A 199 79.70 9.44 32.31
C GLY A 199 78.39 10.14 31.98
N ALA A 200 78.21 10.59 30.73
CA ALA A 200 76.98 11.21 30.27
C ALA A 200 75.79 10.23 30.27
N ALA A 201 75.98 9.01 29.78
CA ALA A 201 74.96 7.95 29.76
C ALA A 201 74.49 7.60 31.17
N LEU A 202 75.43 7.38 32.09
CA LEU A 202 75.08 7.08 33.48
C LEU A 202 74.46 8.29 34.19
N SER A 203 74.85 9.53 33.86
CA SER A 203 74.19 10.75 34.37
C SER A 203 72.77 10.94 33.81
N ALA A 204 72.49 10.51 32.58
CA ALA A 204 71.16 10.58 31.97
C ALA A 204 70.22 9.54 32.59
N VAL A 205 70.66 8.28 32.72
CA VAL A 205 69.98 7.24 33.53
C VAL A 205 69.79 7.73 34.96
N ALA A 206 70.78 8.39 35.54
CA ALA A 206 70.70 8.92 36.90
C ALA A 206 69.67 10.04 37.07
N THR A 207 69.32 10.74 35.99
CA THR A 207 68.26 11.75 35.95
C THR A 207 66.89 11.12 35.74
N ALA A 208 66.79 10.13 34.84
CA ALA A 208 65.54 9.38 34.59
C ALA A 208 65.03 8.66 35.85
N VAL A 209 65.94 8.03 36.59
CA VAL A 209 65.67 7.38 37.88
C VAL A 209 65.56 8.40 39.04
N ALA A 210 65.60 9.72 38.79
CA ALA A 210 65.57 10.76 39.83
C ALA A 210 64.52 11.88 39.60
N ALA A 211 63.46 11.61 38.84
CA ALA A 211 62.37 12.56 38.59
C ALA A 211 61.12 12.26 39.44
N PRO A 212 60.72 13.15 40.37
CA PRO A 212 59.45 13.08 41.08
C PRO A 212 58.52 14.25 40.70
N GLU A 213 57.54 14.00 39.84
CA GLU A 213 56.11 14.32 40.02
C GLU A 213 55.34 13.88 38.75
N PRO A 214 54.07 13.43 38.86
CA PRO A 214 53.26 13.12 37.69
C PRO A 214 52.94 14.41 36.92
N GLU A 215 52.80 14.32 35.58
CA GLU A 215 52.10 15.38 34.84
C GLU A 215 50.68 15.53 35.41
N PRO A 216 50.15 16.76 35.51
CA PRO A 216 48.74 16.92 35.83
C PRO A 216 47.92 16.30 34.71
N GLU A 217 47.08 15.32 35.06
CA GLU A 217 46.14 14.72 34.11
C GLU A 217 45.34 15.83 33.41
N PRO A 218 45.12 15.74 32.09
CA PRO A 218 44.32 16.72 31.38
C PRO A 218 42.93 16.74 32.03
N GLN A 219 42.55 17.89 32.60
CA GLN A 219 41.28 18.03 33.31
C GLN A 219 40.15 17.55 32.41
N ALA A 220 39.45 16.50 32.86
CA ALA A 220 38.31 15.97 32.13
C ALA A 220 37.27 17.09 31.96
N PRO A 221 36.61 17.20 30.79
CA PRO A 221 35.72 18.32 30.52
C PRO A 221 34.53 18.29 31.48
N GLU A 222 34.47 19.29 32.38
CA GLU A 222 33.35 19.48 33.31
C GLU A 222 32.05 19.66 32.50
N VAL A 223 31.05 18.84 32.80
CA VAL A 223 29.71 18.95 32.23
C VAL A 223 28.76 19.49 33.28
N THR A 224 28.04 20.57 32.95
CA THR A 224 26.92 21.01 33.76
C THR A 224 25.75 20.08 33.50
N VAL A 225 25.22 19.45 34.55
CA VAL A 225 23.95 18.74 34.54
C VAL A 225 22.93 19.62 35.28
N ASP A 226 21.70 19.64 34.81
CA ASP A 226 20.59 20.43 35.37
C ASP A 226 19.36 19.52 35.50
N ALA A 227 18.99 19.24 36.75
CA ALA A 227 17.85 18.44 37.18
C ALA A 227 17.03 19.24 38.22
N PRO A 228 15.72 19.00 38.34
CA PRO A 228 14.93 19.70 39.36
C PRO A 228 15.25 19.18 40.77
N ASP A 229 15.34 20.09 41.75
CA ASP A 229 15.57 19.80 43.19
C ASP A 229 14.80 18.57 43.71
N THR A 230 13.57 18.41 43.23
CA THR A 230 12.66 17.33 43.61
C THR A 230 11.88 16.80 42.41
N ALA A 231 11.57 15.51 42.44
CA ALA A 231 10.64 14.87 41.51
C ALA A 231 9.72 13.88 42.23
N VAL A 232 8.69 13.36 41.55
CA VAL A 232 7.78 12.35 42.11
C VAL A 232 8.18 10.96 41.58
N ALA A 233 8.21 9.95 42.45
CA ALA A 233 8.50 8.56 42.08
C ALA A 233 7.63 8.09 40.89
N GLY A 234 8.24 7.47 39.88
CA GLY A 234 7.57 7.05 38.63
C GLY A 234 7.25 8.17 37.63
N SER A 235 7.20 9.44 38.05
CA SER A 235 6.77 10.55 37.19
C SER A 235 7.79 10.88 36.09
N PRO A 236 7.36 11.38 34.92
CA PRO A 236 8.26 11.83 33.87
C PRO A 236 8.94 13.16 34.25
N THR A 237 10.26 13.12 34.43
CA THR A 237 11.10 14.27 34.80
C THR A 237 12.20 14.47 33.78
N THR A 238 12.37 15.71 33.30
CA THR A 238 13.40 16.08 32.34
C THR A 238 14.69 16.51 33.05
N ILE A 239 15.82 16.02 32.55
CA ILE A 239 17.19 16.37 32.96
C ILE A 239 17.89 16.92 31.72
N THR A 240 18.70 17.97 31.86
CA THR A 240 19.46 18.59 30.76
C THR A 240 20.97 18.63 31.05
N TRP A 241 21.79 18.84 30.02
CA TRP A 241 23.25 18.92 30.15
C TRP A 241 23.92 19.79 29.07
N ASP A 242 25.03 20.45 29.44
CA ASP A 242 25.90 21.21 28.54
C ASP A 242 27.35 21.22 29.06
N PRO A 243 28.38 20.96 28.21
CA PRO A 243 28.30 20.50 26.82
C PRO A 243 28.06 18.98 26.70
N THR A 244 27.62 18.54 25.52
CA THR A 244 27.75 17.12 25.15
C THR A 244 29.19 16.83 24.73
N VAL A 245 29.91 16.05 25.54
CA VAL A 245 31.30 15.64 25.31
C VAL A 245 31.40 14.58 24.22
N SER A 246 30.52 13.57 24.23
CA SER A 246 30.46 12.54 23.19
C SER A 246 29.05 12.03 22.95
N GLU A 247 28.70 11.79 21.67
CA GLU A 247 27.44 11.12 21.32
C GLU A 247 27.37 9.67 21.82
N ALA A 248 28.48 9.10 22.31
CA ALA A 248 28.54 7.75 22.90
C ALA A 248 28.08 7.71 24.36
N ASP A 249 28.12 8.83 25.07
CA ASP A 249 28.04 8.90 26.52
C ASP A 249 26.63 8.70 27.07
N TYR A 250 26.54 8.49 28.38
CA TYR A 250 25.29 8.17 29.08
C TYR A 250 24.89 9.30 30.03
N ILE A 251 23.60 9.65 30.03
CA ILE A 251 22.95 10.39 31.10
C ILE A 251 22.23 9.38 31.99
N ALA A 252 22.36 9.50 33.30
CA ALA A 252 21.98 8.50 34.28
C ALA A 252 21.31 9.11 35.52
N VAL A 253 20.49 8.32 36.21
CA VAL A 253 19.89 8.63 37.52
C VAL A 253 20.20 7.47 38.46
N ALA A 254 21.06 7.72 39.45
CA ALA A 254 21.56 6.73 40.39
C ALA A 254 21.32 7.15 41.84
N PRO A 255 21.28 6.22 42.82
CA PRO A 255 21.19 6.57 44.23
C PRO A 255 22.37 7.44 44.66
N ALA A 256 22.12 8.49 45.45
CA ALA A 256 23.14 9.46 45.79
C ALA A 256 24.30 8.82 46.57
N GLY A 257 25.52 8.96 46.07
CA GLY A 257 26.73 8.36 46.64
C GLY A 257 26.96 6.88 46.30
N ALA A 258 26.21 6.30 45.35
CA ALA A 258 26.55 5.01 44.75
C ALA A 258 27.89 5.08 43.99
N PRO A 259 28.59 3.97 43.71
CA PRO A 259 29.81 3.98 42.89
C PRO A 259 29.56 4.60 41.50
N GLU A 260 30.57 5.23 40.88
CA GLU A 260 30.42 5.81 39.53
C GLU A 260 30.01 4.78 38.46
N THR A 261 30.39 3.52 38.64
CA THR A 261 30.00 2.39 37.78
C THR A 261 28.54 1.97 37.95
N GLU A 262 27.84 2.46 38.97
CA GLU A 262 26.42 2.18 39.23
C GLU A 262 25.57 3.29 38.62
N LEU A 263 25.15 3.11 37.36
CA LEU A 263 24.41 4.12 36.58
C LEU A 263 22.90 4.11 36.82
N GLY A 264 22.40 3.26 37.72
CA GLY A 264 20.97 3.12 38.02
C GLY A 264 20.11 3.00 36.75
N GLN A 265 19.26 3.99 36.52
CA GLN A 265 18.48 4.14 35.30
C GLN A 265 19.18 5.14 34.36
N TYR A 266 19.60 4.69 33.17
CA TYR A 266 20.38 5.50 32.23
C TYR A 266 19.87 5.39 30.79
N THR A 267 20.23 6.36 29.96
CA THR A 267 20.12 6.29 28.50
C THR A 267 21.33 6.91 27.82
N ARG A 268 21.55 6.53 26.56
CA ARG A 268 22.60 7.13 25.72
C ARG A 268 22.17 8.51 25.25
N ILE A 269 23.08 9.47 25.32
CA ILE A 269 22.88 10.89 25.01
C ILE A 269 22.67 11.14 23.51
N GLY A 270 23.48 10.52 22.65
CA GLY A 270 23.37 10.74 21.21
C GLY A 270 23.59 12.20 20.83
N LYS A 271 22.57 12.83 20.23
CA LYS A 271 22.60 14.23 19.78
C LYS A 271 21.73 15.16 20.62
N ASP A 272 21.12 14.63 21.66
CA ASP A 272 20.21 15.37 22.53
C ASP A 272 21.00 16.13 23.61
N THR A 273 20.41 17.18 24.16
CA THR A 273 20.92 17.92 25.33
C THR A 273 19.96 17.84 26.52
N ALA A 274 18.93 17.00 26.42
CA ALA A 274 17.90 16.79 27.42
C ALA A 274 17.25 15.41 27.24
N VAL A 275 16.83 14.77 28.34
CA VAL A 275 15.99 13.57 28.30
C VAL A 275 14.95 13.58 29.42
N THR A 276 13.77 13.03 29.15
CA THR A 276 12.76 12.75 30.17
C THR A 276 12.84 11.30 30.65
N PHE A 277 13.27 11.09 31.89
CA PHE A 277 13.20 9.79 32.58
C PHE A 277 11.88 9.66 33.32
N ALA A 278 11.27 8.47 33.32
CA ALA A 278 10.31 8.11 34.36
C ALA A 278 11.11 7.79 35.63
N MET A 279 10.98 8.61 36.68
CA MET A 279 11.83 8.51 37.88
C MET A 279 11.74 7.15 38.57
N PRO A 280 12.82 6.67 39.23
CA PRO A 280 12.78 5.50 40.11
C PRO A 280 11.57 5.50 41.06
N GLY A 281 10.99 4.31 41.30
CA GLY A 281 9.82 4.14 42.17
C GLY A 281 10.12 4.29 43.67
N GLU A 282 11.39 4.24 44.06
CA GLU A 282 11.83 4.35 45.45
C GLU A 282 12.14 5.80 45.86
N PRO A 283 11.42 6.37 46.84
CA PRO A 283 11.72 7.71 47.34
C PRO A 283 13.05 7.77 48.09
N GLY A 284 13.84 8.81 47.86
CA GLY A 284 15.17 8.98 48.45
C GLY A 284 16.00 10.06 47.76
N ALA A 285 17.25 10.19 48.17
CA ALA A 285 18.23 11.06 47.52
C ALA A 285 18.87 10.32 46.33
N TYR A 286 18.79 10.90 45.15
CA TYR A 286 19.41 10.45 43.91
C TYR A 286 20.30 11.56 43.35
N GLU A 287 21.08 11.22 42.34
CA GLU A 287 21.82 12.21 41.55
C GLU A 287 21.73 11.87 40.06
N ALA A 288 21.48 12.91 39.26
CA ALA A 288 21.67 12.89 37.83
C ALA A 288 23.18 12.86 37.53
N ARG A 289 23.63 12.02 36.60
CA ARG A 289 25.05 11.82 36.27
C ARG A 289 25.28 11.83 34.77
N TYR A 290 26.20 12.68 34.30
CA TYR A 290 26.79 12.55 32.97
C TYR A 290 27.98 11.59 33.06
N TYR A 291 27.88 10.42 32.45
CA TYR A 291 28.90 9.36 32.52
C TYR A 291 29.58 9.16 31.17
N SER A 292 30.89 9.35 31.12
CA SER A 292 31.65 9.18 29.89
C SER A 292 32.05 7.73 29.64
N THR A 293 31.81 7.28 28.42
CA THR A 293 32.15 5.93 27.96
C THR A 293 33.62 5.75 27.62
N GLU A 294 34.35 6.85 27.40
CA GLU A 294 35.78 6.84 27.09
C GLU A 294 36.63 6.76 28.36
N THR A 295 36.45 7.70 29.30
CA THR A 295 37.17 7.72 30.59
C THR A 295 36.60 6.72 31.61
N LYS A 296 35.34 6.30 31.46
CA LYS A 296 34.56 5.48 32.41
C LYS A 296 34.30 6.17 33.76
N THR A 297 34.33 7.50 33.78
CA THR A 297 34.07 8.35 34.94
C THR A 297 32.85 9.24 34.74
N VAL A 298 32.32 9.78 35.83
CA VAL A 298 31.28 10.81 35.82
C VAL A 298 31.92 12.19 35.59
N LEU A 299 31.44 12.92 34.59
CA LEU A 299 31.93 14.26 34.20
C LEU A 299 31.06 15.42 34.73
N GLY A 300 29.89 15.10 35.26
CA GLY A 300 28.92 16.08 35.77
C GLY A 300 27.86 15.41 36.62
N THR A 301 27.44 16.08 37.70
CA THR A 301 26.45 15.56 38.67
C THR A 301 25.51 16.66 39.15
N ASP A 302 24.24 16.34 39.35
CA ASP A 302 23.27 17.24 39.98
C ASP A 302 22.29 16.44 40.89
N PRO A 303 22.10 16.79 42.18
CA PRO A 303 21.28 16.02 43.10
C PRO A 303 19.78 16.22 42.88
N ILE A 304 18.99 15.17 43.09
CA ILE A 304 17.53 15.16 42.90
C ILE A 304 16.85 14.31 43.99
N GLU A 305 15.94 14.92 44.76
CA GLU A 305 15.16 14.21 45.79
C GLU A 305 13.88 13.61 45.19
N ILE A 306 13.82 12.27 45.15
CA ILE A 306 12.63 11.55 44.69
C ILE A 306 11.64 11.44 45.85
N THR A 307 10.49 12.07 45.67
CA THR A 307 9.40 12.13 46.66
C THR A 307 8.36 11.02 46.42
N PRO A 308 7.63 10.56 47.47
CA PRO A 308 6.63 9.51 47.31
C PRO A 308 5.45 9.92 46.43
N ALA A 309 5.15 9.12 45.41
CA ALA A 309 3.93 9.25 44.63
C ALA A 309 2.68 9.04 45.50
N GLN A 310 1.68 9.90 45.31
CA GLN A 310 0.39 9.80 46.01
C GLN A 310 -0.74 9.86 44.98
N VAL A 311 -1.61 8.84 45.00
CA VAL A 311 -2.78 8.74 44.12
C VAL A 311 -4.01 8.43 44.96
N THR A 312 -5.13 9.10 44.69
CA THR A 312 -6.43 8.78 45.29
C THR A 312 -7.20 7.84 44.36
N LEU A 313 -7.69 6.71 44.87
CA LEU A 313 -8.51 5.74 44.13
C LEU A 313 -9.99 5.80 44.53
N GLN A 314 -10.88 5.88 43.54
CA GLN A 314 -12.33 5.83 43.73
C GLN A 314 -12.94 4.67 42.91
N ALA A 315 -13.80 3.90 43.54
CA ALA A 315 -14.60 2.82 42.96
C ALA A 315 -15.76 2.49 43.93
N ALA A 316 -16.65 1.58 43.55
CA ALA A 316 -17.60 0.99 44.49
C ALA A 316 -16.88 0.12 45.54
N ASP A 317 -17.45 0.03 46.75
CA ASP A 317 -16.89 -0.81 47.82
C ASP A 317 -17.26 -2.30 47.66
N THR A 318 -18.43 -2.59 47.10
CA THR A 318 -18.91 -3.94 46.77
C THR A 318 -19.43 -3.96 45.33
N VAL A 319 -19.06 -5.01 44.58
CA VAL A 319 -19.51 -5.28 43.20
C VAL A 319 -19.89 -6.76 43.05
N GLN A 320 -20.49 -7.14 41.93
CA GLN A 320 -20.79 -8.54 41.63
C GLN A 320 -19.73 -9.17 40.74
N THR A 321 -19.46 -10.46 40.92
CA THR A 321 -18.57 -11.25 40.05
C THR A 321 -18.93 -11.10 38.57
N GLY A 322 -17.99 -10.68 37.72
CA GLY A 322 -18.19 -10.40 36.29
C GLY A 322 -18.84 -9.04 35.93
N SER A 323 -19.27 -8.23 36.92
CA SER A 323 -19.84 -6.90 36.65
C SER A 323 -18.74 -5.85 36.34
N PRO A 324 -19.02 -4.79 35.56
CA PRO A 324 -18.05 -3.72 35.33
C PRO A 324 -17.83 -2.90 36.62
N VAL A 325 -16.56 -2.74 36.98
CA VAL A 325 -16.06 -1.92 38.10
C VAL A 325 -15.47 -0.65 37.49
N THR A 326 -16.23 0.45 37.53
CA THR A 326 -15.70 1.77 37.19
C THR A 326 -14.71 2.20 38.26
N ILE A 327 -13.45 2.41 37.87
CA ILE A 327 -12.36 2.86 38.72
C ILE A 327 -11.88 4.21 38.18
N SER A 328 -11.73 5.19 39.06
CA SER A 328 -11.08 6.47 38.75
C SER A 328 -9.96 6.80 39.73
N TRP A 329 -9.00 7.59 39.26
CA TRP A 329 -7.80 7.95 40.00
C TRP A 329 -7.42 9.41 39.79
N SER A 330 -6.72 9.99 40.77
CA SER A 330 -6.12 11.32 40.59
C SER A 330 -4.94 11.55 41.55
N PRO A 331 -3.84 12.18 41.10
CA PRO A 331 -3.49 12.45 39.70
C PRO A 331 -3.07 11.16 38.95
N THR A 332 -2.86 11.25 37.64
CA THR A 332 -2.06 10.27 36.88
C THR A 332 -0.58 10.61 37.07
N ILE A 333 0.25 9.64 37.48
CA ILE A 333 1.69 9.83 37.74
C ILE A 333 2.49 9.65 36.45
N ASN A 334 2.28 8.53 35.76
CA ASN A 334 2.84 8.24 34.44
C ASN A 334 1.77 7.59 33.54
N PRO A 335 1.62 7.99 32.26
CA PRO A 335 0.71 7.33 31.33
C PRO A 335 0.92 5.82 31.15
N ARG A 336 2.11 5.29 31.53
CA ARG A 336 2.43 3.86 31.46
C ARG A 336 2.06 3.06 32.72
N ASP A 337 1.63 3.72 33.79
CA ASP A 337 1.22 3.05 35.04
C ASP A 337 -0.05 2.20 34.85
N TYR A 338 -0.35 1.32 35.82
CA TYR A 338 -1.43 0.34 35.71
C TYR A 338 -2.44 0.46 36.85
N ILE A 339 -3.72 0.26 36.52
CA ILE A 339 -4.75 -0.17 37.49
C ILE A 339 -4.89 -1.69 37.40
N ALA A 340 -4.95 -2.37 38.54
CA ALA A 340 -5.17 -3.81 38.64
C ALA A 340 -6.23 -4.15 39.70
N ILE A 341 -6.99 -5.24 39.50
CA ILE A 341 -7.84 -5.87 40.54
C ILE A 341 -7.24 -7.22 40.92
N VAL A 342 -6.66 -7.32 42.12
CA VAL A 342 -5.98 -8.52 42.63
C VAL A 342 -6.65 -9.06 43.88
N PRO A 343 -6.57 -10.36 44.21
CA PRO A 343 -7.08 -10.89 45.48
C PRO A 343 -6.42 -10.18 46.68
N ALA A 344 -7.18 -9.91 47.74
CA ALA A 344 -6.67 -9.19 48.91
C ALA A 344 -5.54 -9.97 49.59
N GLY A 345 -4.47 -9.27 49.99
CA GLY A 345 -3.27 -9.88 50.58
C GLY A 345 -2.32 -10.56 49.57
N THR A 346 -2.55 -10.45 48.26
CA THR A 346 -1.57 -10.86 47.23
C THR A 346 -0.31 -9.98 47.30
N ASP A 347 0.88 -10.52 47.00
CA ASP A 347 2.14 -9.77 47.01
C ASP A 347 2.07 -8.46 46.19
N ALA A 348 2.74 -7.42 46.68
CA ALA A 348 2.77 -6.09 46.07
C ALA A 348 3.34 -6.15 44.64
N GLY A 349 2.76 -5.37 43.73
CA GLY A 349 3.17 -5.35 42.31
C GLY A 349 2.72 -6.55 41.46
N THR A 350 2.02 -7.52 42.03
CA THR A 350 1.34 -8.56 41.23
C THR A 350 0.33 -7.92 40.29
N LEU A 351 0.43 -8.24 38.99
CA LEU A 351 -0.52 -7.82 37.97
C LEU A 351 -1.50 -8.96 37.64
N ALA A 352 -2.71 -8.86 38.18
CA ALA A 352 -3.87 -9.64 37.72
C ALA A 352 -4.98 -8.66 37.33
N ASN A 353 -5.73 -8.99 36.26
CA ASN A 353 -6.86 -8.21 35.75
C ASN A 353 -6.59 -6.69 35.73
N TYR A 354 -5.72 -6.28 34.80
CA TYR A 354 -5.09 -4.96 34.81
C TYR A 354 -5.16 -4.25 33.45
N ARG A 355 -5.02 -2.91 33.47
CA ARG A 355 -4.99 -2.05 32.30
C ARG A 355 -4.11 -0.82 32.57
N ALA A 356 -3.40 -0.35 31.54
CA ALA A 356 -2.59 0.86 31.63
C ALA A 356 -3.46 2.13 31.67
N VAL A 357 -3.07 3.13 32.46
CA VAL A 357 -3.82 4.38 32.66
C VAL A 357 -3.89 5.25 31.40
N ASN A 358 -2.80 5.30 30.61
CA ASN A 358 -2.67 6.11 29.40
C ASN A 358 -3.03 7.59 29.66
N ASP A 359 -3.89 8.16 28.83
CA ASP A 359 -4.44 9.52 28.92
C ASP A 359 -5.73 9.60 29.74
N HIS A 360 -6.14 8.50 30.39
CA HIS A 360 -7.38 8.45 31.16
C HIS A 360 -7.18 8.91 32.62
N ASP A 361 -8.29 9.30 33.25
CA ASP A 361 -8.46 9.43 34.70
C ASP A 361 -9.39 8.33 35.29
N SER A 362 -10.02 7.54 34.40
CA SER A 362 -11.03 6.56 34.74
C SER A 362 -11.24 5.51 33.65
N PHE A 363 -11.59 4.27 34.03
CA PHE A 363 -12.18 3.25 33.15
C PHE A 363 -12.85 2.11 33.93
N ASP A 364 -13.60 1.28 33.21
CA ASP A 364 -14.10 0.01 33.73
C ASP A 364 -13.06 -1.12 33.61
N LEU A 365 -12.98 -1.94 34.67
CA LEU A 365 -12.42 -3.30 34.63
C LEU A 365 -13.53 -4.30 34.98
N THR A 366 -13.48 -5.53 34.48
CA THR A 366 -14.46 -6.55 34.85
C THR A 366 -14.13 -7.12 36.23
N ALA A 367 -15.10 -7.23 37.14
CA ALA A 367 -14.89 -7.83 38.45
C ALA A 367 -14.57 -9.34 38.30
N PRO A 368 -13.56 -9.90 39.00
CA PRO A 368 -13.22 -11.32 38.90
C PRO A 368 -14.39 -12.31 39.12
N ALA A 369 -14.25 -13.51 38.57
CA ALA A 369 -15.27 -14.57 38.63
C ALA A 369 -15.48 -15.16 40.03
N ASP A 370 -14.41 -15.28 40.83
CA ASP A 370 -14.49 -15.81 42.19
C ASP A 370 -14.94 -14.74 43.19
N PRO A 371 -15.91 -15.02 44.08
CA PRO A 371 -16.32 -14.09 45.12
C PRO A 371 -15.29 -14.04 46.25
N GLY A 372 -15.07 -12.86 46.83
CA GLY A 372 -14.13 -12.65 47.93
C GLY A 372 -13.71 -11.20 48.12
N MET A 373 -12.68 -10.98 48.93
CA MET A 373 -12.04 -9.68 49.08
C MET A 373 -10.91 -9.52 48.05
N TYR A 374 -10.93 -8.39 47.37
CA TYR A 374 -9.97 -7.95 46.38
C TYR A 374 -9.40 -6.57 46.76
N GLU A 375 -8.33 -6.18 46.08
CA GLU A 375 -7.72 -4.86 46.14
C GLU A 375 -7.61 -4.28 44.73
N ILE A 376 -8.16 -3.09 44.54
CA ILE A 376 -7.85 -2.22 43.40
C ILE A 376 -6.51 -1.55 43.72
N ARG A 377 -5.53 -1.65 42.82
CA ARG A 377 -4.17 -1.13 43.02
C ARG A 377 -3.75 -0.20 41.87
N TYR A 378 -3.15 0.95 42.21
CA TYR A 378 -2.39 1.80 41.29
C TYR A 378 -0.92 1.40 41.37
N ILE A 379 -0.34 0.99 40.24
CA ILE A 379 0.96 0.31 40.15
C ILE A 379 1.87 1.08 39.19
N LEU A 380 3.01 1.54 39.67
CA LEU A 380 4.00 2.27 38.87
C LEU A 380 4.63 1.39 37.79
N ASN A 381 4.83 1.93 36.59
CA ASN A 381 5.39 1.19 35.46
C ASN A 381 6.90 0.88 35.62
N VAL A 382 7.60 1.60 36.48
CA VAL A 382 9.08 1.58 36.56
C VAL A 382 9.63 0.39 37.35
N ASP A 383 8.93 -0.04 38.40
CA ASP A 383 9.34 -1.10 39.32
C ASP A 383 8.17 -1.97 39.81
N SER A 384 6.98 -1.82 39.21
CA SER A 384 5.72 -2.46 39.63
C SER A 384 5.30 -2.11 41.08
N ARG A 385 5.76 -1.01 41.67
CA ARG A 385 5.38 -0.61 43.04
C ARG A 385 3.91 -0.18 43.12
N THR A 386 3.16 -0.76 44.04
CA THR A 386 1.82 -0.27 44.39
C THR A 386 1.93 1.01 45.23
N VAL A 387 1.41 2.12 44.73
CA VAL A 387 1.46 3.45 45.40
C VAL A 387 0.10 3.92 45.93
N ALA A 388 -1.00 3.29 45.48
CA ALA A 388 -2.31 3.43 46.08
C ALA A 388 -3.07 2.10 46.02
N SER A 389 -3.88 1.81 47.04
CA SER A 389 -4.73 0.61 47.09
C SER A 389 -6.08 0.91 47.74
N ARG A 390 -7.16 0.31 47.22
CA ARG A 390 -8.51 0.36 47.79
C ARG A 390 -9.08 -1.07 47.89
N PRO A 391 -9.69 -1.48 49.02
CA PRO A 391 -10.39 -2.75 49.09
C PRO A 391 -11.63 -2.76 48.18
N LEU A 392 -11.98 -3.94 47.68
CA LEU A 392 -13.15 -4.21 46.85
C LEU A 392 -13.73 -5.56 47.28
N GLU A 393 -14.99 -5.60 47.72
CA GLU A 393 -15.73 -6.85 47.92
C GLU A 393 -16.35 -7.29 46.59
N VAL A 394 -16.11 -8.52 46.17
CA VAL A 394 -16.72 -9.13 44.98
C VAL A 394 -17.67 -10.23 45.44
N ALA A 395 -18.96 -10.08 45.17
CA ALA A 395 -20.01 -10.96 45.67
C ALA A 395 -20.70 -11.75 44.54
N ASP A 396 -21.18 -12.95 44.85
CA ASP A 396 -22.02 -13.74 43.93
C ASP A 396 -23.38 -13.03 43.70
N PRO A 397 -23.82 -12.85 42.45
CA PRO A 397 -25.17 -12.36 42.17
C PRO A 397 -26.23 -13.35 42.68
N GLN A 398 -27.25 -12.83 43.34
CA GLN A 398 -28.39 -13.63 43.77
C GLN A 398 -29.35 -13.84 42.59
N VAL A 399 -29.25 -14.99 41.94
CA VAL A 399 -30.12 -15.40 40.83
C VAL A 399 -31.14 -16.44 41.31
N THR A 400 -32.36 -16.32 40.81
CA THR A 400 -33.43 -17.31 40.99
C THR A 400 -33.94 -17.74 39.62
N LEU A 401 -34.26 -19.03 39.46
CA LEU A 401 -34.66 -19.64 38.20
C LEU A 401 -36.08 -20.20 38.33
N GLN A 402 -36.89 -20.05 37.28
CA GLN A 402 -38.25 -20.57 37.19
C GLN A 402 -38.41 -21.35 35.88
N THR A 403 -38.84 -22.60 36.01
CA THR A 403 -39.06 -23.56 34.94
C THR A 403 -40.38 -24.31 35.20
N PRO A 404 -41.02 -24.91 34.18
CA PRO A 404 -42.03 -25.92 34.43
C PRO A 404 -41.41 -27.17 35.08
N GLU A 405 -42.23 -27.95 35.79
CA GLU A 405 -41.82 -29.23 36.38
C GLU A 405 -41.60 -30.33 35.32
N THR A 406 -42.29 -30.22 34.18
CA THR A 406 -42.20 -31.18 33.07
C THR A 406 -42.17 -30.49 31.70
N ALA A 407 -41.59 -31.15 30.71
CA ALA A 407 -41.67 -30.76 29.29
C ALA A 407 -41.59 -32.01 28.38
N LEU A 408 -41.81 -31.85 27.08
CA LEU A 408 -41.59 -32.91 26.08
C LEU A 408 -40.16 -32.84 25.53
N THR A 409 -39.52 -33.99 25.30
CA THR A 409 -38.20 -34.06 24.60
C THR A 409 -38.27 -33.36 23.24
N GLY A 410 -37.32 -32.48 22.93
CA GLY A 410 -37.31 -31.66 21.70
C GLY A 410 -38.20 -30.41 21.69
N ALA A 411 -39.04 -30.17 22.71
CA ALA A 411 -39.89 -28.97 22.78
C ALA A 411 -39.17 -27.73 23.33
N GLU A 412 -39.72 -26.53 23.08
CA GLU A 412 -39.16 -25.26 23.58
C GLU A 412 -39.70 -24.88 24.98
N ILE A 413 -38.95 -25.26 26.01
CA ILE A 413 -39.20 -25.01 27.42
C ILE A 413 -39.18 -23.49 27.69
N PRO A 414 -40.24 -22.88 28.24
CA PRO A 414 -40.18 -21.52 28.75
C PRO A 414 -39.37 -21.49 30.06
N VAL A 415 -38.38 -20.61 30.13
CA VAL A 415 -37.56 -20.39 31.34
C VAL A 415 -37.53 -18.91 31.66
N SER A 416 -37.69 -18.54 32.93
CA SER A 416 -37.57 -17.16 33.41
C SER A 416 -36.68 -17.08 34.65
N TRP A 417 -36.06 -15.92 34.85
CA TRP A 417 -35.10 -15.71 35.94
C TRP A 417 -35.26 -14.32 36.55
N ALA A 418 -34.90 -14.19 37.83
CA ALA A 418 -34.89 -12.94 38.55
C ALA A 418 -33.66 -12.84 39.45
N GLY A 419 -32.98 -11.69 39.38
CA GLY A 419 -31.70 -11.41 40.01
C GLY A 419 -31.00 -10.27 39.28
N THR A 420 -29.78 -9.93 39.69
CA THR A 420 -28.88 -9.16 38.82
C THR A 420 -28.17 -10.14 37.89
N VAL A 421 -28.11 -9.83 36.59
CA VAL A 421 -27.60 -10.72 35.55
C VAL A 421 -26.48 -10.08 34.77
N ASN A 422 -25.54 -10.88 34.25
CA ASN A 422 -24.60 -10.42 33.25
C ASN A 422 -25.11 -10.79 31.86
N ALA A 423 -25.14 -9.83 30.93
CA ALA A 423 -25.60 -10.06 29.56
C ALA A 423 -24.80 -11.13 28.79
N LYS A 424 -23.63 -11.53 29.30
CA LYS A 424 -22.78 -12.60 28.76
C LYS A 424 -23.10 -14.00 29.33
N ASP A 425 -23.87 -14.11 30.41
CA ASP A 425 -24.25 -15.38 31.03
C ASP A 425 -25.14 -16.23 30.10
N TYR A 426 -25.38 -17.49 30.47
CA TYR A 426 -26.24 -18.39 29.70
C TYR A 426 -27.02 -19.37 30.58
N ILE A 427 -28.14 -19.85 30.05
CA ILE A 427 -28.94 -20.91 30.65
C ILE A 427 -28.81 -22.16 29.79
N THR A 428 -28.55 -23.30 30.43
CA THR A 428 -28.42 -24.61 29.77
C THR A 428 -29.27 -25.68 30.45
N ILE A 429 -29.60 -26.75 29.72
CA ILE A 429 -30.16 -28.00 30.27
C ILE A 429 -29.08 -29.09 30.23
N VAL A 430 -29.05 -29.95 31.24
CA VAL A 430 -28.16 -31.12 31.32
C VAL A 430 -28.89 -32.31 31.96
N PRO A 431 -28.45 -33.57 31.72
CA PRO A 431 -28.93 -34.72 32.48
C PRO A 431 -28.70 -34.54 33.99
N MET A 432 -29.63 -35.03 34.82
CA MET A 432 -29.54 -34.88 36.27
C MET A 432 -28.25 -35.51 36.83
N GLY A 433 -27.44 -34.69 37.53
CA GLY A 433 -26.17 -35.12 38.10
C GLY A 433 -24.95 -35.01 37.18
N ALA A 434 -25.05 -34.32 36.05
CA ALA A 434 -23.89 -33.95 35.21
C ALA A 434 -22.87 -33.08 35.99
N GLU A 435 -21.60 -33.15 35.62
CA GLU A 435 -20.52 -32.37 36.27
C GLU A 435 -20.72 -30.85 36.12
N GLU A 436 -20.12 -30.06 37.02
CA GLU A 436 -20.18 -28.60 36.95
C GLU A 436 -19.52 -28.08 35.67
N GLY A 437 -20.10 -27.03 35.06
CA GLY A 437 -19.66 -26.54 33.75
C GLY A 437 -20.09 -27.40 32.54
N THR A 438 -20.73 -28.56 32.75
CA THR A 438 -21.40 -29.28 31.66
C THR A 438 -22.54 -28.45 31.10
N TYR A 439 -22.71 -28.44 29.77
CA TYR A 439 -23.83 -27.85 29.07
C TYR A 439 -24.27 -28.78 27.92
N THR A 440 -25.55 -28.74 27.55
CA THR A 440 -26.04 -29.33 26.28
C THR A 440 -26.66 -28.24 25.41
N ASN A 441 -27.98 -28.22 25.25
CA ASN A 441 -28.68 -27.05 24.70
C ASN A 441 -28.59 -25.87 25.66
N TYR A 442 -28.37 -24.68 25.11
CA TYR A 442 -28.23 -23.44 25.89
C TYR A 442 -28.65 -22.21 25.09
N PHE A 443 -28.92 -21.10 25.79
CA PHE A 443 -29.06 -19.78 25.19
C PHE A 443 -28.44 -18.69 26.10
N PRO A 444 -27.88 -17.59 25.54
CA PRO A 444 -27.33 -16.50 26.32
C PRO A 444 -28.42 -15.60 26.92
N VAL A 445 -28.21 -15.16 28.15
CA VAL A 445 -29.16 -14.40 28.99
C VAL A 445 -29.42 -12.98 28.49
N ARG A 446 -28.38 -12.27 28.02
CA ARG A 446 -28.49 -10.86 27.58
C ARG A 446 -29.15 -9.97 28.64
N ASP A 447 -29.84 -8.91 28.20
CA ASP A 447 -30.62 -8.02 29.05
C ASP A 447 -32.06 -8.54 29.29
N ASP A 448 -32.32 -9.81 28.95
CA ASP A 448 -33.63 -10.45 29.07
C ASP A 448 -33.88 -10.99 30.51
N SER A 449 -35.14 -11.31 30.81
CA SER A 449 -35.58 -12.00 32.05
C SER A 449 -36.34 -13.29 31.79
N SER A 450 -36.52 -13.67 30.53
CA SER A 450 -37.14 -14.93 30.11
C SER A 450 -36.68 -15.35 28.71
N GLY A 451 -36.75 -16.65 28.42
CA GLY A 451 -36.26 -17.24 27.17
C GLY A 451 -36.87 -18.59 26.86
N ARG A 452 -36.38 -19.22 25.78
CA ARG A 452 -36.81 -20.54 25.32
C ARG A 452 -35.60 -21.47 25.23
N LEU A 453 -35.63 -22.54 26.02
CA LEU A 453 -34.60 -23.58 26.04
C LEU A 453 -35.09 -24.81 25.27
N LEU A 454 -34.27 -25.34 24.37
CA LEU A 454 -34.61 -26.55 23.64
C LEU A 454 -34.39 -27.78 24.53
N ALA A 455 -35.45 -28.51 24.84
CA ALA A 455 -35.38 -29.79 25.54
C ALA A 455 -34.54 -30.80 24.73
N THR A 456 -33.72 -31.59 25.41
CA THR A 456 -32.92 -32.66 24.78
C THR A 456 -33.79 -33.78 24.20
N ALA A 457 -33.18 -34.64 23.38
CA ALA A 457 -33.82 -35.80 22.75
C ALA A 457 -34.06 -36.99 23.72
N ASP A 458 -33.50 -36.93 24.92
CA ASP A 458 -33.51 -38.00 25.90
C ASP A 458 -34.51 -37.73 27.04
N PRO A 459 -35.45 -38.66 27.32
CA PRO A 459 -36.42 -38.49 28.39
C PRO A 459 -35.83 -38.81 29.77
N GLY A 460 -36.48 -38.29 30.81
CA GLY A 460 -36.12 -38.48 32.21
C GLY A 460 -35.67 -37.18 32.90
N MET A 461 -35.15 -37.32 34.12
CA MET A 461 -34.78 -36.17 34.95
C MET A 461 -33.58 -35.40 34.39
N HIS A 462 -33.77 -34.11 34.23
CA HIS A 462 -32.78 -33.13 33.81
C HIS A 462 -32.70 -31.97 34.81
N GLU A 463 -31.61 -31.23 34.75
CA GLU A 463 -31.38 -30.00 35.49
C GLU A 463 -31.19 -28.85 34.50
N ILE A 464 -31.93 -27.76 34.69
CA ILE A 464 -31.72 -26.51 33.98
C ILE A 464 -30.88 -25.61 34.90
N ARG A 465 -29.75 -25.10 34.40
CA ARG A 465 -28.77 -24.31 35.14
C ARG A 465 -28.64 -22.91 34.53
N TYR A 466 -28.65 -21.88 35.37
CA TYR A 466 -28.11 -20.56 35.03
C TYR A 466 -26.61 -20.59 35.31
N ILE A 467 -25.80 -20.40 34.28
CA ILE A 467 -24.34 -20.45 34.34
C ILE A 467 -23.74 -19.06 34.17
N GLN A 468 -22.90 -18.68 35.13
CA GLN A 468 -22.04 -17.51 35.02
C GLN A 468 -20.94 -17.76 33.98
N ARG A 469 -20.84 -16.91 32.95
CA ARG A 469 -19.90 -17.19 31.87
C ARG A 469 -18.42 -17.05 32.24
N GLU A 470 -18.08 -16.23 33.23
CA GLU A 470 -16.67 -15.90 33.53
C GLU A 470 -15.93 -17.00 34.30
N GLY A 471 -16.65 -17.81 35.08
CA GLY A 471 -16.10 -18.98 35.80
C GLY A 471 -16.73 -20.34 35.43
N GLY A 472 -17.79 -20.37 34.61
CA GLY A 472 -18.54 -21.60 34.30
C GLY A 472 -19.41 -22.13 35.45
N LYS A 473 -19.59 -21.31 36.50
CA LYS A 473 -20.25 -21.65 37.77
C LYS A 473 -21.77 -21.58 37.68
N THR A 474 -22.45 -22.56 38.26
CA THR A 474 -23.91 -22.57 38.41
C THR A 474 -24.34 -21.61 39.51
N LEU A 475 -25.09 -20.55 39.16
CA LEU A 475 -25.61 -19.56 40.10
C LEU A 475 -27.01 -19.92 40.61
N ALA A 476 -27.80 -20.61 39.78
CA ALA A 476 -29.12 -21.14 40.13
C ALA A 476 -29.43 -22.36 39.27
N SER A 477 -30.18 -23.33 39.80
CA SER A 477 -30.70 -24.44 39.00
C SER A 477 -32.13 -24.84 39.39
N ALA A 478 -32.78 -25.57 38.50
CA ALA A 478 -34.13 -26.12 38.66
C ALA A 478 -34.23 -27.49 37.98
N THR A 479 -34.89 -28.45 38.63
CA THR A 479 -35.10 -29.80 38.09
C THR A 479 -36.33 -29.85 37.18
N ILE A 480 -36.24 -30.60 36.08
CA ILE A 480 -37.34 -30.83 35.14
C ILE A 480 -37.38 -32.30 34.69
N GLU A 481 -38.56 -32.89 34.52
CA GLU A 481 -38.73 -34.20 33.89
C GLU A 481 -39.05 -34.04 32.39
N LEU A 482 -38.23 -34.62 31.52
CA LEU A 482 -38.50 -34.67 30.09
C LEU A 482 -39.30 -35.93 29.74
N LEU A 483 -40.53 -35.76 29.28
CA LEU A 483 -41.44 -36.81 28.89
C LEU A 483 -41.30 -37.12 27.38
N THR A 484 -41.48 -38.39 27.01
CA THR A 484 -41.55 -38.77 25.59
C THR A 484 -42.90 -38.32 25.00
N PRO A 485 -42.93 -37.60 23.87
CA PRO A 485 -44.17 -37.17 23.22
C PRO A 485 -44.93 -38.33 22.58
N GLU A 486 -46.26 -38.30 22.66
CA GLU A 486 -47.14 -39.19 21.89
C GLU A 486 -47.35 -38.61 20.48
N VAL A 487 -46.74 -39.25 19.48
CA VAL A 487 -46.84 -38.86 18.06
C VAL A 487 -47.35 -40.03 17.24
N THR A 488 -48.15 -39.76 16.20
CA THR A 488 -48.51 -40.75 15.18
C THR A 488 -48.18 -40.22 13.79
N VAL A 489 -47.89 -41.11 12.83
CA VAL A 489 -47.67 -40.78 11.42
C VAL A 489 -48.48 -41.74 10.55
N SER A 490 -48.95 -41.28 9.39
CA SER A 490 -49.90 -42.00 8.54
C SER A 490 -49.69 -41.67 7.06
N GLY A 491 -49.93 -42.65 6.19
CA GLY A 491 -49.83 -42.53 4.74
C GLY A 491 -50.48 -43.74 4.04
N PRO A 492 -50.49 -43.80 2.70
CA PRO A 492 -50.96 -44.98 1.97
C PRO A 492 -50.02 -46.17 2.22
N ALA A 493 -50.59 -47.38 2.25
CA ALA A 493 -49.80 -48.61 2.46
C ALA A 493 -48.96 -49.01 1.23
N THR A 494 -49.28 -48.50 0.04
CA THR A 494 -48.58 -48.79 -1.22
C THR A 494 -48.41 -47.54 -2.07
N ALA A 495 -47.30 -47.45 -2.81
CA ALA A 495 -47.04 -46.43 -3.82
C ALA A 495 -46.11 -46.98 -4.92
N VAL A 496 -45.85 -46.20 -5.99
CA VAL A 496 -44.84 -46.55 -7.00
C VAL A 496 -43.57 -45.70 -6.86
N THR A 497 -42.43 -46.22 -7.34
CA THR A 497 -41.13 -45.55 -7.28
C THR A 497 -41.20 -44.15 -7.89
N GLY A 498 -40.67 -43.14 -7.22
CA GLY A 498 -40.74 -41.75 -7.67
C GLY A 498 -42.11 -41.06 -7.56
N ALA A 499 -43.17 -41.73 -7.09
CA ALA A 499 -44.48 -41.10 -6.88
C ALA A 499 -44.44 -40.04 -5.76
N GLN A 500 -45.36 -39.07 -5.84
CA GLN A 500 -45.60 -38.12 -4.75
C GLN A 500 -46.77 -38.59 -3.89
N VAL A 501 -46.55 -38.66 -2.57
CA VAL A 501 -47.43 -39.28 -1.58
C VAL A 501 -47.70 -38.31 -0.43
N PRO A 502 -48.97 -38.04 -0.07
CA PRO A 502 -49.30 -37.30 1.13
C PRO A 502 -49.07 -38.16 2.38
N VAL A 503 -48.47 -37.56 3.40
CA VAL A 503 -48.13 -38.15 4.70
C VAL A 503 -48.57 -37.17 5.79
N SER A 504 -49.38 -37.62 6.73
CA SER A 504 -49.91 -36.80 7.83
C SER A 504 -49.52 -37.35 9.21
N TRP A 505 -49.63 -36.51 10.25
CA TRP A 505 -49.27 -36.88 11.61
C TRP A 505 -50.19 -36.25 12.66
N THR A 506 -50.09 -36.72 13.90
CA THR A 506 -50.75 -36.10 15.06
C THR A 506 -49.73 -35.93 16.19
N GLY A 507 -49.74 -34.79 16.86
CA GLY A 507 -48.79 -34.47 17.94
C GLY A 507 -47.51 -33.84 17.41
N THR A 508 -47.58 -32.58 16.95
CA THR A 508 -46.39 -31.80 16.61
C THR A 508 -45.64 -31.43 17.89
N VAL A 509 -44.34 -31.75 17.96
CA VAL A 509 -43.49 -31.51 19.14
C VAL A 509 -42.68 -30.22 18.97
N ASN A 510 -42.00 -30.08 17.84
CA ASN A 510 -41.33 -28.86 17.43
C ASN A 510 -41.61 -28.56 15.94
N ALA A 511 -41.87 -27.30 15.60
CA ALA A 511 -42.03 -26.84 14.21
C ALA A 511 -40.75 -27.06 13.36
N LYS A 512 -39.62 -27.37 13.99
CA LYS A 512 -38.32 -27.66 13.35
C LYS A 512 -38.09 -29.15 13.09
N ASP A 513 -38.94 -30.05 13.57
CA ASP A 513 -38.89 -31.50 13.33
C ASP A 513 -39.22 -31.85 11.88
N TYR A 514 -39.07 -33.11 11.46
CA TYR A 514 -39.28 -33.51 10.07
C TYR A 514 -39.89 -34.90 9.88
N ILE A 515 -40.62 -35.04 8.78
CA ILE A 515 -41.10 -36.32 8.25
C ILE A 515 -40.12 -36.80 7.17
N THR A 516 -39.79 -38.09 7.14
CA THR A 516 -39.01 -38.70 6.05
C THR A 516 -39.50 -40.10 5.70
N ILE A 517 -39.03 -40.66 4.58
CA ILE A 517 -39.16 -42.08 4.23
C ILE A 517 -37.78 -42.75 4.24
N ALA A 518 -37.65 -43.92 4.86
CA ALA A 518 -36.40 -44.68 4.94
C ALA A 518 -36.64 -46.19 4.76
N PRO A 519 -35.64 -47.00 4.38
CA PRO A 519 -35.80 -48.45 4.27
C PRO A 519 -36.20 -49.07 5.62
N THR A 520 -37.12 -50.06 5.59
CA THR A 520 -37.62 -50.67 6.83
C THR A 520 -36.49 -51.26 7.68
N GLY A 521 -36.41 -50.86 8.95
CA GLY A 521 -35.39 -51.33 9.89
C GLY A 521 -33.98 -50.76 9.69
N SER A 522 -33.81 -49.70 8.89
CA SER A 522 -32.56 -48.93 8.82
C SER A 522 -32.31 -48.09 10.09
N ASP A 523 -31.07 -47.62 10.31
CA ASP A 523 -30.74 -46.78 11.47
C ASP A 523 -31.59 -45.51 11.53
N ALA A 524 -31.83 -44.96 12.74
CA ALA A 524 -32.69 -43.79 12.95
C ALA A 524 -32.25 -42.53 12.17
N GLY A 525 -30.94 -42.38 11.93
CA GLY A 525 -30.36 -41.32 11.11
C GLY A 525 -30.46 -41.53 9.59
N THR A 526 -30.99 -42.67 9.12
CA THR A 526 -31.25 -42.90 7.70
C THR A 526 -32.52 -42.17 7.27
N TYR A 527 -32.39 -41.37 6.20
CA TYR A 527 -33.47 -40.60 5.59
C TYR A 527 -33.38 -40.66 4.05
N GLY A 528 -34.53 -40.54 3.39
CA GLY A 528 -34.67 -40.41 1.94
C GLY A 528 -35.25 -39.04 1.59
N SER A 529 -36.38 -39.02 0.89
CA SER A 529 -37.19 -37.79 0.78
C SER A 529 -37.63 -37.35 2.18
N TYR A 530 -37.53 -36.05 2.49
CA TYR A 530 -37.94 -35.50 3.78
C TYR A 530 -38.53 -34.10 3.63
N GLN A 531 -39.36 -33.69 4.59
CA GLN A 531 -39.94 -32.35 4.71
C GLN A 531 -40.05 -31.95 6.20
N PRO A 532 -39.75 -30.70 6.57
CA PRO A 532 -39.94 -30.22 7.94
C PRO A 532 -41.42 -30.01 8.27
N VAL A 533 -41.78 -30.26 9.53
CA VAL A 533 -43.16 -30.29 10.08
C VAL A 533 -43.83 -28.92 10.15
N ARG A 534 -43.09 -27.87 10.56
CA ARG A 534 -43.62 -26.50 10.74
C ARG A 534 -44.92 -26.46 11.57
N ASP A 535 -45.89 -25.68 11.13
CA ASP A 535 -47.25 -25.58 11.67
C ASP A 535 -48.24 -26.45 10.86
N ASP A 536 -47.73 -27.30 9.96
CA ASP A 536 -48.52 -28.17 9.09
C ASP A 536 -48.96 -29.46 9.84
N ASP A 537 -49.94 -30.19 9.29
CA ASP A 537 -50.35 -31.54 9.73
C ASP A 537 -50.18 -32.62 8.63
N THR A 538 -49.74 -32.20 7.43
CA THR A 538 -49.56 -33.04 6.25
C THR A 538 -48.46 -32.49 5.32
N VAL A 539 -47.65 -33.37 4.73
CA VAL A 539 -46.65 -33.06 3.70
C VAL A 539 -46.66 -34.07 2.57
N THR A 540 -46.16 -33.67 1.41
CA THR A 540 -45.92 -34.57 0.28
C THR A 540 -44.47 -35.05 0.28
N LEU A 541 -44.24 -36.35 0.43
CA LEU A 541 -42.95 -37.00 0.21
C LEU A 541 -42.85 -37.61 -1.19
N THR A 542 -41.63 -37.73 -1.72
CA THR A 542 -41.37 -38.48 -2.95
C THR A 542 -40.88 -39.89 -2.62
N MET A 543 -41.42 -40.92 -3.26
CA MET A 543 -41.00 -42.30 -3.06
C MET A 543 -39.62 -42.57 -3.67
N PRO A 544 -38.76 -43.38 -3.03
CA PRO A 544 -37.48 -43.82 -3.57
C PRO A 544 -37.57 -44.47 -4.96
N SER A 545 -36.44 -44.51 -5.67
CA SER A 545 -36.28 -45.18 -6.97
C SER A 545 -36.19 -46.71 -6.90
N ASP A 546 -35.73 -47.26 -5.77
CA ASP A 546 -35.70 -48.70 -5.54
C ASP A 546 -37.04 -49.21 -4.99
N PRO A 547 -37.59 -50.32 -5.53
CA PRO A 547 -38.79 -50.95 -5.01
C PRO A 547 -38.47 -51.79 -3.76
N GLY A 548 -39.36 -51.78 -2.76
CA GLY A 548 -39.18 -52.52 -1.53
C GLY A 548 -40.08 -52.07 -0.38
N MET A 549 -39.77 -52.54 0.83
CA MET A 549 -40.44 -52.11 2.06
C MET A 549 -39.71 -50.90 2.68
N TYR A 550 -40.49 -49.84 2.92
CA TYR A 550 -40.04 -48.60 3.53
C TYR A 550 -40.92 -48.25 4.73
N GLU A 551 -40.45 -47.30 5.53
CA GLU A 551 -41.19 -46.72 6.65
C GLU A 551 -41.15 -45.19 6.57
N LEU A 552 -42.34 -44.59 6.69
CA LEU A 552 -42.56 -43.17 6.91
C LEU A 552 -42.26 -42.88 8.38
N ARG A 553 -41.38 -41.92 8.66
CA ARG A 553 -40.84 -41.62 10.00
C ARG A 553 -41.14 -40.18 10.39
N TYR A 554 -41.71 -39.95 11.58
CA TYR A 554 -41.60 -38.66 12.28
C TYR A 554 -40.31 -38.66 13.08
N VAL A 555 -39.43 -37.68 12.87
CA VAL A 555 -38.10 -37.62 13.49
C VAL A 555 -37.91 -36.27 14.19
N LEU A 556 -37.51 -36.31 15.46
CA LEU A 556 -37.03 -35.10 16.14
C LEU A 556 -35.81 -34.57 15.41
N ARG A 557 -35.78 -33.26 15.13
CA ARG A 557 -34.57 -32.61 14.64
C ARG A 557 -33.48 -32.59 15.71
N GLU A 558 -33.89 -32.46 16.96
CA GLU A 558 -33.02 -32.53 18.12
C GLU A 558 -32.66 -33.99 18.41
N GLY A 559 -31.39 -34.37 18.20
CA GLY A 559 -30.85 -35.72 18.38
C GLY A 559 -31.65 -36.81 17.63
N PRO A 560 -31.34 -37.13 16.36
CA PRO A 560 -32.27 -37.70 15.37
C PRO A 560 -32.99 -38.98 15.81
N ARG A 561 -34.12 -38.79 16.49
CA ARG A 561 -34.89 -39.82 17.18
C ARG A 561 -36.23 -39.97 16.50
N VAL A 562 -36.48 -41.18 15.99
CA VAL A 562 -37.78 -41.53 15.40
C VAL A 562 -38.81 -41.64 16.54
N LEU A 563 -39.90 -40.88 16.44
CA LEU A 563 -41.01 -40.89 17.40
C LEU A 563 -42.19 -41.76 16.94
N ALA A 564 -42.43 -41.80 15.63
CA ALA A 564 -43.52 -42.55 15.03
C ALA A 564 -43.10 -43.13 13.67
N THR A 565 -43.63 -44.31 13.33
CA THR A 565 -43.38 -45.01 12.06
C THR A 565 -44.66 -45.56 11.43
N ALA A 566 -44.81 -45.45 10.11
CA ALA A 566 -45.85 -46.15 9.33
C ALA A 566 -45.24 -46.88 8.12
N PRO A 567 -45.56 -48.17 7.88
CA PRO A 567 -44.98 -48.92 6.77
C PRO A 567 -45.61 -48.55 5.42
N ILE A 568 -44.81 -48.60 4.35
CA ILE A 568 -45.24 -48.39 2.97
C ILE A 568 -44.44 -49.29 2.01
N GLU A 569 -45.14 -49.96 1.09
CA GLU A 569 -44.54 -50.76 0.02
C GLU A 569 -44.38 -49.89 -1.24
N VAL A 570 -43.18 -49.86 -1.82
CA VAL A 570 -42.85 -49.12 -3.05
C VAL A 570 -42.66 -50.10 -4.19
N ALA A 571 -43.46 -49.99 -5.25
CA ALA A 571 -43.44 -50.87 -6.42
C ALA A 571 -42.92 -50.17 -7.69
N ASN A 572 -42.39 -50.94 -8.68
CA ASN A 572 -42.06 -50.34 -9.98
C ASN A 572 -43.34 -49.92 -10.73
N PRO A 573 -43.38 -48.77 -11.42
CA PRO A 573 -44.45 -48.45 -12.36
C PRO A 573 -44.30 -49.28 -13.65
N GLU A 574 -45.45 -49.68 -14.23
CA GLU A 574 -45.49 -50.16 -15.62
C GLU A 574 -45.48 -48.94 -16.56
N VAL A 575 -44.54 -48.93 -17.51
CA VAL A 575 -44.35 -47.86 -18.51
C VAL A 575 -44.13 -48.49 -19.88
N THR A 576 -44.62 -47.84 -20.94
CA THR A 576 -44.35 -48.19 -22.35
C THR A 576 -43.86 -46.98 -23.12
N VAL A 577 -43.03 -47.17 -24.15
CA VAL A 577 -42.57 -46.11 -25.07
C VAL A 577 -42.85 -46.52 -26.53
N SER A 578 -43.09 -45.56 -27.41
CA SER A 578 -43.45 -45.77 -28.82
C SER A 578 -42.95 -44.63 -29.71
N GLY A 579 -42.80 -44.90 -31.01
CA GLY A 579 -42.39 -43.95 -32.04
C GLY A 579 -42.64 -44.50 -33.45
N PRO A 580 -42.25 -43.79 -34.52
CA PRO A 580 -42.34 -44.30 -35.88
C PRO A 580 -41.33 -45.43 -36.13
N GLU A 581 -41.64 -46.34 -37.06
CA GLU A 581 -40.75 -47.45 -37.44
C GLU A 581 -39.49 -46.97 -38.19
N THR A 582 -39.59 -45.87 -38.95
CA THR A 582 -38.50 -45.29 -39.74
C THR A 582 -38.46 -43.77 -39.63
N VAL A 583 -37.26 -43.18 -39.78
CA VAL A 583 -37.02 -41.73 -39.79
C VAL A 583 -35.82 -41.38 -40.68
N GLY A 584 -35.77 -40.15 -41.18
CA GLY A 584 -34.60 -39.63 -41.90
C GLY A 584 -33.51 -39.12 -40.94
N THR A 585 -32.24 -39.31 -41.28
CA THR A 585 -31.07 -38.74 -40.58
C THR A 585 -31.28 -37.24 -40.29
N GLY A 586 -31.07 -36.80 -39.06
CA GLY A 586 -31.23 -35.39 -38.65
C GLY A 586 -32.68 -34.87 -38.60
N ALA A 587 -33.70 -35.68 -38.93
CA ALA A 587 -35.09 -35.25 -38.90
C ALA A 587 -35.69 -35.29 -37.48
N GLN A 588 -36.66 -34.41 -37.21
CA GLN A 588 -37.45 -34.48 -35.97
C GLN A 588 -38.58 -35.50 -36.08
N PHE A 589 -38.81 -36.26 -35.01
CA PHE A 589 -39.90 -37.23 -34.92
C PHE A 589 -40.52 -37.27 -33.52
N THR A 590 -41.80 -37.65 -33.43
CA THR A 590 -42.52 -37.76 -32.15
C THR A 590 -42.26 -39.11 -31.48
N VAL A 591 -42.02 -39.07 -30.17
CA VAL A 591 -41.96 -40.24 -29.27
C VAL A 591 -43.04 -40.07 -28.21
N SER A 592 -43.80 -41.12 -27.92
CA SER A 592 -44.88 -41.11 -26.93
C SER A 592 -44.75 -42.24 -25.92
N TRP A 593 -45.40 -42.09 -24.76
CA TRP A 593 -45.34 -43.05 -23.66
C TRP A 593 -46.67 -43.15 -22.91
N THR A 594 -46.84 -44.26 -22.19
CA THR A 594 -47.97 -44.46 -21.26
C THR A 594 -47.48 -45.14 -19.98
N GLY A 595 -48.10 -44.82 -18.84
CA GLY A 595 -47.72 -45.36 -17.54
C GLY A 595 -47.81 -44.32 -16.42
N ALA A 596 -47.41 -44.69 -15.21
CA ALA A 596 -47.21 -43.74 -14.11
C ALA A 596 -45.77 -43.19 -14.20
N VAL A 597 -45.63 -41.98 -14.75
CA VAL A 597 -44.34 -41.36 -15.09
C VAL A 597 -43.94 -40.28 -14.08
N ASN A 598 -42.64 -40.08 -13.84
CA ASN A 598 -42.15 -38.94 -13.05
C ASN A 598 -41.81 -37.76 -13.99
N PRO A 599 -42.26 -36.52 -13.72
CA PRO A 599 -41.96 -35.36 -14.56
C PRO A 599 -40.47 -35.02 -14.77
N LYS A 600 -39.56 -35.69 -14.06
CA LYS A 600 -38.11 -35.52 -14.19
C LYS A 600 -37.42 -36.62 -15.01
N ASP A 601 -38.12 -37.70 -15.37
CA ASP A 601 -37.59 -38.82 -16.16
C ASP A 601 -37.27 -38.41 -17.61
N TYR A 602 -36.68 -39.31 -18.40
CA TYR A 602 -36.21 -39.00 -19.75
C TYR A 602 -36.63 -40.05 -20.79
N VAL A 603 -36.84 -39.59 -22.02
CA VAL A 603 -36.80 -40.43 -23.22
C VAL A 603 -35.61 -40.08 -24.10
N THR A 604 -35.00 -41.08 -24.74
CA THR A 604 -33.84 -40.92 -25.64
C THR A 604 -33.86 -41.92 -26.79
N ILE A 605 -33.09 -41.66 -27.86
CA ILE A 605 -32.77 -42.58 -28.95
C ILE A 605 -31.27 -42.91 -28.92
N VAL A 606 -30.91 -44.19 -28.99
CA VAL A 606 -29.52 -44.68 -28.98
C VAL A 606 -29.32 -45.86 -29.95
N PRO A 607 -28.08 -46.15 -30.40
CA PRO A 607 -27.82 -47.33 -31.21
C PRO A 607 -28.25 -48.62 -30.50
N VAL A 608 -28.78 -49.59 -31.26
CA VAL A 608 -29.21 -50.89 -30.69
C VAL A 608 -28.05 -51.57 -29.98
N GLY A 609 -28.27 -51.96 -28.72
CA GLY A 609 -27.26 -52.62 -27.89
C GLY A 609 -26.22 -51.71 -27.21
N ALA A 610 -26.44 -50.39 -27.17
CA ALA A 610 -25.64 -49.48 -26.33
C ALA A 610 -25.79 -49.80 -24.83
N GLU A 611 -24.83 -49.40 -23.99
CA GLU A 611 -24.90 -49.59 -22.53
C GLU A 611 -26.11 -48.85 -21.93
N PRO A 612 -26.72 -49.33 -20.81
CA PRO A 612 -28.00 -48.82 -20.30
C PRO A 612 -28.02 -47.31 -19.99
N ASP A 613 -26.87 -46.75 -19.60
CA ASP A 613 -26.64 -45.34 -19.25
C ASP A 613 -26.24 -44.46 -20.45
N THR A 614 -26.19 -45.01 -21.66
CA THR A 614 -25.92 -44.24 -22.89
C THR A 614 -27.11 -43.36 -23.25
N PHE A 615 -26.84 -42.12 -23.67
CA PHE A 615 -27.82 -41.15 -24.19
C PHE A 615 -27.41 -40.67 -25.58
N GLY A 616 -28.38 -40.54 -26.49
CA GLY A 616 -28.24 -39.81 -27.75
C GLY A 616 -29.05 -38.52 -27.70
N SER A 617 -29.88 -38.25 -28.72
CA SER A 617 -30.91 -37.20 -28.59
C SER A 617 -31.88 -37.57 -27.46
N TYR A 618 -32.14 -36.66 -26.52
CA TYR A 618 -32.99 -36.92 -25.35
C TYR A 618 -33.85 -35.72 -24.94
N GLN A 619 -34.97 -35.99 -24.26
CA GLN A 619 -35.86 -34.99 -23.68
C GLN A 619 -36.39 -35.45 -22.31
N PRO A 620 -36.61 -34.53 -21.35
CA PRO A 620 -37.30 -34.85 -20.11
C PRO A 620 -38.82 -34.97 -20.33
N VAL A 621 -39.43 -35.91 -19.61
CA VAL A 621 -40.84 -36.34 -19.73
C VAL A 621 -41.85 -35.26 -19.30
N ARG A 622 -41.58 -34.52 -18.22
CA ARG A 622 -42.49 -33.51 -17.65
C ARG A 622 -43.89 -34.08 -17.39
N ASP A 623 -44.92 -33.23 -17.45
CA ASP A 623 -46.32 -33.64 -17.39
C ASP A 623 -46.87 -34.04 -18.78
N ASP A 624 -45.98 -34.25 -19.76
CA ASP A 624 -46.32 -34.57 -21.15
C ASP A 624 -46.51 -36.10 -21.34
N THR A 625 -47.22 -36.49 -22.41
CA THR A 625 -47.36 -37.90 -22.86
C THR A 625 -46.61 -38.19 -24.17
N GLU A 626 -46.07 -37.16 -24.80
CA GLU A 626 -45.25 -37.24 -26.01
C GLU A 626 -44.28 -36.06 -26.11
N THR A 627 -43.19 -36.24 -26.85
CA THR A 627 -42.22 -35.17 -27.15
C THR A 627 -41.56 -35.41 -28.50
N ARG A 628 -40.66 -34.50 -28.93
CA ARG A 628 -39.88 -34.64 -30.16
C ARG A 628 -38.41 -34.93 -29.87
N LEU A 629 -37.89 -35.99 -30.49
CA LEU A 629 -36.45 -36.25 -30.58
C LEU A 629 -35.95 -35.90 -31.98
N VAL A 630 -34.63 -35.81 -32.12
CA VAL A 630 -33.94 -35.70 -33.43
C VAL A 630 -33.30 -37.05 -33.74
N ALA A 631 -33.37 -37.48 -35.00
CA ALA A 631 -32.72 -38.69 -35.46
C ALA A 631 -31.20 -38.46 -35.61
N PRO A 632 -30.33 -39.35 -35.07
CA PRO A 632 -28.88 -39.23 -35.19
C PRO A 632 -28.36 -39.14 -36.64
N SER A 633 -27.10 -38.72 -36.78
CA SER A 633 -26.44 -38.45 -38.08
C SER A 633 -25.92 -39.69 -38.83
N ASP A 634 -25.82 -40.84 -38.17
CA ASP A 634 -25.50 -42.13 -38.80
C ASP A 634 -26.78 -42.92 -39.13
N PRO A 635 -26.90 -43.49 -40.33
CA PRO A 635 -28.02 -44.38 -40.68
C PRO A 635 -27.83 -45.78 -40.05
N GLY A 636 -28.92 -46.41 -39.61
CA GLY A 636 -28.89 -47.74 -38.99
C GLY A 636 -30.08 -48.04 -38.09
N MET A 637 -29.98 -49.11 -37.32
CA MET A 637 -30.99 -49.50 -36.32
C MET A 637 -30.70 -48.84 -34.96
N TYR A 638 -31.71 -48.18 -34.42
CA TYR A 638 -31.71 -47.50 -33.13
C TYR A 638 -32.85 -48.01 -32.25
N GLU A 639 -32.73 -47.79 -30.94
CA GLU A 639 -33.77 -48.04 -29.96
C GLU A 639 -34.12 -46.76 -29.19
N LEU A 640 -35.42 -46.51 -29.08
CA LEU A 640 -36.01 -45.54 -28.18
C LEU A 640 -36.06 -46.14 -26.78
N ARG A 641 -35.66 -45.39 -25.76
CA ARG A 641 -35.64 -45.80 -24.35
C ARG A 641 -36.41 -44.81 -23.50
N TYR A 642 -37.18 -45.30 -22.53
CA TYR A 642 -37.63 -44.53 -21.36
C TYR A 642 -36.70 -44.87 -20.18
N LEU A 643 -36.16 -43.86 -19.50
CA LEU A 643 -35.25 -44.02 -18.36
C LEU A 643 -35.73 -43.23 -17.13
N LEU A 644 -35.65 -43.86 -15.96
CA LEU A 644 -35.76 -43.15 -14.68
C LEU A 644 -34.59 -42.18 -14.51
N ARG A 645 -34.86 -40.95 -14.06
CA ARG A 645 -33.78 -39.99 -13.74
C ARG A 645 -32.88 -40.46 -12.61
N GLU A 646 -33.45 -41.15 -11.63
CA GLU A 646 -32.73 -41.64 -10.47
C GLU A 646 -32.22 -43.06 -10.79
N GLY A 647 -30.89 -43.21 -10.89
CA GLY A 647 -30.24 -44.48 -11.24
C GLY A 647 -30.23 -44.86 -12.73
N THR A 648 -30.68 -43.99 -13.64
CA THR A 648 -30.63 -44.19 -15.12
C THR A 648 -31.18 -45.54 -15.60
N LYS A 649 -32.17 -46.08 -14.90
CA LYS A 649 -32.74 -47.42 -15.15
C LYS A 649 -33.69 -47.37 -16.35
N VAL A 650 -33.40 -48.15 -17.39
CA VAL A 650 -34.29 -48.33 -18.55
C VAL A 650 -35.56 -49.08 -18.13
N MET A 651 -36.73 -48.51 -18.42
CA MET A 651 -38.05 -49.05 -18.06
C MET A 651 -38.82 -49.61 -19.26
N ALA A 652 -38.63 -49.02 -20.45
CA ALA A 652 -39.30 -49.42 -21.69
C ALA A 652 -38.43 -49.14 -22.91
N THR A 653 -38.60 -49.92 -23.97
CA THR A 653 -37.84 -49.82 -25.23
C THR A 653 -38.70 -50.02 -26.48
N ALA A 654 -38.40 -49.34 -27.58
CA ALA A 654 -39.00 -49.55 -28.91
C ALA A 654 -37.95 -49.38 -30.03
N MET A 655 -38.09 -50.09 -31.16
CA MET A 655 -37.14 -50.04 -32.29
C MET A 655 -37.50 -48.95 -33.31
N ILE A 656 -36.48 -48.36 -33.95
CA ILE A 656 -36.61 -47.37 -35.04
C ILE A 656 -35.41 -47.45 -36.00
N GLU A 657 -35.64 -47.33 -37.31
CA GLU A 657 -34.60 -47.29 -38.34
C GLU A 657 -34.32 -45.84 -38.80
N VAL A 658 -33.05 -45.43 -38.80
CA VAL A 658 -32.58 -44.13 -39.31
C VAL A 658 -32.03 -44.30 -40.73
N THR A 659 -32.53 -43.48 -41.66
CA THR A 659 -32.30 -43.61 -43.12
C THR A 659 -31.73 -42.35 -43.74
N GLU A 660 -30.83 -42.45 -44.72
CA GLU A 660 -30.18 -41.26 -45.31
C GLU A 660 -31.17 -40.40 -46.14
N PRO A 661 -31.30 -39.09 -45.86
CA PRO A 661 -32.17 -38.19 -46.59
C PRO A 661 -31.53 -37.74 -47.91
N GLN A 662 -32.36 -37.55 -48.94
CA GLN A 662 -31.92 -37.00 -50.22
C GLN A 662 -32.09 -35.48 -50.24
N VAL A 663 -30.97 -34.78 -50.42
CA VAL A 663 -30.87 -33.31 -50.49
C VAL A 663 -30.07 -32.92 -51.74
N THR A 664 -30.40 -31.78 -52.33
CA THR A 664 -29.67 -31.16 -53.46
C THR A 664 -29.44 -29.68 -53.19
N VAL A 665 -28.31 -29.11 -53.60
CA VAL A 665 -28.01 -27.66 -53.54
C VAL A 665 -27.71 -27.12 -54.94
N SER A 666 -28.00 -25.85 -55.20
CA SER A 666 -27.83 -25.20 -56.51
C SER A 666 -27.60 -23.69 -56.36
N GLY A 667 -26.88 -23.09 -57.32
CA GLY A 667 -26.60 -21.66 -57.39
C GLY A 667 -26.20 -21.23 -58.81
N PRO A 668 -25.80 -19.96 -59.02
CA PRO A 668 -25.27 -19.50 -60.30
C PRO A 668 -23.89 -20.13 -60.61
N GLU A 669 -23.57 -20.29 -61.89
CA GLU A 669 -22.27 -20.83 -62.32
C GLU A 669 -21.09 -19.88 -62.05
N THR A 670 -21.33 -18.57 -62.09
CA THR A 670 -20.31 -17.51 -61.95
C THR A 670 -20.81 -16.32 -61.13
N VAL A 671 -19.97 -15.77 -60.25
CA VAL A 671 -20.21 -14.52 -59.50
C VAL A 671 -18.95 -13.65 -59.44
N SER A 672 -19.06 -12.38 -59.08
CA SER A 672 -17.91 -11.52 -58.80
C SER A 672 -17.56 -11.52 -57.30
N THR A 673 -16.29 -11.34 -56.95
CA THR A 673 -15.84 -11.25 -55.54
C THR A 673 -16.63 -10.20 -54.75
N GLY A 674 -17.10 -10.52 -53.55
CA GLY A 674 -17.90 -9.62 -52.71
C GLY A 674 -19.35 -9.41 -53.18
N ALA A 675 -19.78 -10.00 -54.30
CA ALA A 675 -21.17 -9.91 -54.77
C ALA A 675 -22.11 -10.81 -53.95
N GLN A 676 -23.36 -10.38 -53.74
CA GLN A 676 -24.39 -11.22 -53.15
C GLN A 676 -25.11 -12.05 -54.21
N PHE A 677 -25.39 -13.32 -53.91
CA PHE A 677 -26.02 -14.26 -54.84
C PHE A 677 -26.93 -15.27 -54.12
N THR A 678 -27.96 -15.74 -54.82
CA THR A 678 -28.93 -16.71 -54.28
C THR A 678 -28.43 -18.15 -54.43
N VAL A 679 -28.60 -18.94 -53.37
CA VAL A 679 -28.39 -20.39 -53.34
C VAL A 679 -29.70 -21.05 -52.93
N SER A 680 -30.11 -22.11 -53.62
CA SER A 680 -31.34 -22.85 -53.38
C SER A 680 -31.09 -24.34 -53.16
N TRP A 681 -32.06 -25.03 -52.54
CA TRP A 681 -31.98 -26.44 -52.21
C TRP A 681 -33.34 -27.15 -52.27
N THR A 682 -33.31 -28.47 -52.41
CA THR A 682 -34.51 -29.33 -52.34
C THR A 682 -34.20 -30.60 -51.57
N GLY A 683 -35.20 -31.16 -50.88
CA GLY A 683 -35.06 -32.37 -50.04
C GLY A 683 -35.86 -32.26 -48.74
N THR A 684 -35.72 -33.26 -47.88
CA THR A 684 -36.15 -33.13 -46.47
C THR A 684 -35.02 -32.45 -45.70
N VAL A 685 -35.26 -31.21 -45.28
CA VAL A 685 -34.27 -30.33 -44.64
C VAL A 685 -34.60 -30.09 -43.17
N ASN A 686 -33.59 -30.06 -42.29
CA ASN A 686 -33.78 -29.57 -40.93
C ASN A 686 -33.62 -28.05 -40.91
N ALA A 687 -34.55 -27.33 -40.28
CA ALA A 687 -34.54 -25.87 -40.16
C ALA A 687 -33.29 -25.29 -39.45
N GLN A 688 -32.39 -26.13 -38.93
CA GLN A 688 -31.16 -25.73 -38.26
C GLN A 688 -29.88 -26.08 -39.04
N ASP A 689 -30.00 -26.74 -40.20
CA ASP A 689 -28.88 -27.08 -41.09
C ASP A 689 -28.26 -25.82 -41.74
N TYR A 690 -27.12 -26.03 -42.41
CA TYR A 690 -26.29 -24.95 -42.97
C TYR A 690 -26.11 -25.08 -44.48
N VAL A 691 -26.05 -23.93 -45.15
CA VAL A 691 -25.55 -23.81 -46.53
C VAL A 691 -24.40 -22.81 -46.56
N THR A 692 -23.30 -23.18 -47.21
CA THR A 692 -22.06 -22.37 -47.25
C THR A 692 -21.37 -22.42 -48.61
N ILE A 693 -20.49 -21.45 -48.88
CA ILE A 693 -19.52 -21.46 -49.98
C ILE A 693 -18.10 -21.61 -49.42
N VAL A 694 -17.32 -22.56 -49.93
CA VAL A 694 -15.92 -22.83 -49.54
C VAL A 694 -15.03 -23.09 -50.77
N PRO A 695 -13.69 -22.92 -50.69
CA PRO A 695 -12.80 -23.27 -51.79
C PRO A 695 -12.92 -24.75 -52.16
N VAL A 696 -12.78 -25.09 -53.46
CA VAL A 696 -12.85 -26.50 -53.89
C VAL A 696 -11.77 -27.33 -53.21
N GLY A 697 -12.18 -28.37 -52.49
CA GLY A 697 -11.28 -29.27 -51.75
C GLY A 697 -11.04 -28.87 -50.28
N ALA A 698 -11.77 -27.88 -49.76
CA ALA A 698 -11.86 -27.58 -48.34
C ALA A 698 -12.25 -28.81 -47.48
N ALA A 699 -11.88 -28.83 -46.20
CA ALA A 699 -12.25 -29.95 -45.30
C ALA A 699 -13.78 -30.02 -45.11
N GLU A 700 -14.35 -31.22 -44.83
CA GLU A 700 -15.81 -31.38 -44.73
C GLU A 700 -16.46 -30.46 -43.70
N ASN A 701 -15.75 -30.17 -42.61
CA ASN A 701 -16.17 -29.31 -41.50
C ASN A 701 -15.74 -27.84 -41.65
N GLU A 702 -15.30 -27.42 -42.84
CA GLU A 702 -14.88 -26.06 -43.15
C GLU A 702 -16.07 -25.20 -43.61
N PHE A 703 -16.08 -23.93 -43.21
CA PHE A 703 -17.16 -22.97 -43.49
C PHE A 703 -16.57 -21.65 -43.97
N GLY A 704 -17.09 -21.12 -45.08
CA GLY A 704 -16.81 -19.76 -45.55
C GLY A 704 -17.98 -18.84 -45.19
N ASN A 705 -18.49 -18.09 -46.18
CA ASN A 705 -19.77 -17.41 -46.01
C ASN A 705 -20.89 -18.46 -45.88
N TYR A 706 -21.77 -18.36 -44.89
CA TYR A 706 -22.79 -19.38 -44.60
C TYR A 706 -24.10 -18.79 -44.07
N GLN A 707 -25.18 -19.56 -44.24
CA GLN A 707 -26.52 -19.26 -43.71
C GLN A 707 -27.16 -20.49 -43.08
N VAL A 708 -28.09 -20.25 -42.15
CA VAL A 708 -28.94 -21.29 -41.55
C VAL A 708 -30.22 -21.44 -42.37
N VAL A 709 -30.51 -22.68 -42.79
CA VAL A 709 -31.59 -23.06 -43.72
C VAL A 709 -32.97 -22.54 -43.29
N ARG A 710 -33.36 -22.77 -42.03
CA ARG A 710 -34.72 -22.44 -41.50
C ARG A 710 -35.82 -23.06 -42.37
N ASP A 711 -37.01 -22.48 -42.41
CA ASP A 711 -38.12 -22.97 -43.22
C ASP A 711 -38.04 -22.53 -44.70
N ASN A 712 -36.84 -22.17 -45.19
CA ASN A 712 -36.64 -21.67 -46.55
C ASN A 712 -36.22 -22.78 -47.53
N ALA A 713 -36.42 -22.53 -48.83
CA ALA A 713 -35.85 -23.31 -49.93
C ALA A 713 -34.65 -22.61 -50.62
N GLU A 714 -34.37 -21.36 -50.23
CA GLU A 714 -33.27 -20.55 -50.77
C GLU A 714 -32.78 -19.49 -49.77
N THR A 715 -31.59 -18.95 -49.98
CA THR A 715 -31.00 -17.85 -49.20
C THR A 715 -29.94 -17.10 -50.00
N THR A 716 -29.44 -15.99 -49.46
CA THR A 716 -28.38 -15.18 -50.07
C THR A 716 -27.04 -15.42 -49.37
N LEU A 717 -26.01 -15.79 -50.13
CA LEU A 717 -24.61 -15.79 -49.69
C LEU A 717 -23.86 -14.60 -50.30
N THR A 718 -22.73 -14.23 -49.70
CA THR A 718 -21.74 -13.31 -50.29
C THR A 718 -20.58 -14.11 -50.88
N ALA A 719 -20.16 -13.76 -52.09
CA ALA A 719 -18.99 -14.35 -52.74
C ALA A 719 -17.69 -13.91 -52.03
N PRO A 720 -16.74 -14.83 -51.77
CA PRO A 720 -15.43 -14.48 -51.20
C PRO A 720 -14.67 -13.38 -51.94
N SER A 721 -13.69 -12.76 -51.26
CA SER A 721 -12.84 -11.70 -51.82
C SER A 721 -11.70 -12.21 -52.72
N GLU A 722 -11.43 -13.51 -52.71
CA GLU A 722 -10.48 -14.17 -53.62
C GLU A 722 -11.18 -14.77 -54.84
N THR A 723 -10.55 -14.69 -56.01
CA THR A 723 -11.04 -15.28 -57.26
C THR A 723 -10.62 -16.74 -57.39
N GLY A 724 -11.52 -17.62 -57.83
CA GLY A 724 -11.19 -19.03 -58.06
C GLY A 724 -12.42 -19.92 -58.18
N MET A 725 -12.20 -21.24 -58.15
CA MET A 725 -13.29 -22.22 -58.08
C MET A 725 -13.66 -22.49 -56.62
N TYR A 726 -14.96 -22.39 -56.34
CA TYR A 726 -15.58 -22.66 -55.05
C TYR A 726 -16.68 -23.73 -55.19
N GLU A 727 -17.03 -24.33 -54.06
CA GLU A 727 -18.14 -25.26 -53.94
C GLU A 727 -19.18 -24.74 -52.92
N LEU A 728 -20.44 -24.75 -53.34
CA LEU A 728 -21.61 -24.57 -52.49
C LEU A 728 -21.91 -25.91 -51.83
N ARG A 729 -22.02 -25.93 -50.49
CA ARG A 729 -22.27 -27.14 -49.70
C ARG A 729 -23.53 -26.99 -48.86
N TYR A 730 -24.32 -28.06 -48.77
CA TYR A 730 -25.34 -28.26 -47.74
C TYR A 730 -24.76 -29.18 -46.65
N LEU A 731 -24.82 -28.78 -45.38
CA LEU A 731 -24.30 -29.55 -44.24
C LEU A 731 -25.35 -29.75 -43.16
N LEU A 732 -25.38 -30.95 -42.58
CA LEU A 732 -26.18 -31.23 -41.37
C LEU A 732 -25.66 -30.44 -40.17
N ARG A 733 -26.56 -30.06 -39.26
CA ARG A 733 -26.16 -29.49 -37.97
C ARG A 733 -25.62 -30.53 -36.98
N GLU A 734 -26.18 -31.74 -36.97
CA GLU A 734 -25.87 -32.79 -35.98
C GLU A 734 -24.61 -33.58 -36.35
N GLY A 735 -23.49 -32.87 -36.48
CA GLY A 735 -22.23 -33.37 -37.07
C GLY A 735 -22.09 -32.90 -38.53
N PRO A 736 -20.94 -32.34 -38.93
CA PRO A 736 -20.80 -31.58 -40.18
C PRO A 736 -20.62 -32.48 -41.42
N LYS A 737 -21.57 -33.39 -41.64
CA LYS A 737 -21.63 -34.24 -42.84
C LYS A 737 -22.16 -33.41 -44.02
N VAL A 738 -21.42 -33.38 -45.12
CA VAL A 738 -21.84 -32.72 -46.36
C VAL A 738 -22.85 -33.62 -47.08
N MET A 739 -24.05 -33.08 -47.35
CA MET A 739 -25.16 -33.83 -47.96
C MET A 739 -25.29 -33.60 -49.47
N ALA A 740 -24.90 -32.41 -49.94
CA ALA A 740 -24.96 -32.03 -51.35
C ALA A 740 -23.91 -30.95 -51.68
N THR A 741 -23.41 -30.96 -52.92
CA THR A 741 -22.46 -29.94 -53.42
C THR A 741 -22.82 -29.43 -54.82
N ALA A 742 -22.45 -28.19 -55.12
CA ALA A 742 -22.52 -27.58 -56.46
C ALA A 742 -21.33 -26.65 -56.71
N MET A 743 -20.83 -26.56 -57.95
CA MET A 743 -19.67 -25.71 -58.30
C MET A 743 -20.07 -24.27 -58.64
N ILE A 744 -19.20 -23.31 -58.34
CA ILE A 744 -19.35 -21.89 -58.64
C ILE A 744 -17.97 -21.23 -58.86
N GLU A 745 -17.82 -20.39 -59.87
CA GLU A 745 -16.60 -19.61 -60.14
C GLU A 745 -16.72 -18.18 -59.60
N VAL A 746 -15.70 -17.69 -58.89
CA VAL A 746 -15.62 -16.33 -58.36
C VAL A 746 -14.60 -15.53 -59.18
N THR A 747 -15.04 -14.41 -59.74
CA THR A 747 -14.32 -13.59 -60.74
C THR A 747 -14.13 -12.14 -60.28
N GLU A 748 -13.25 -11.36 -60.92
CA GLU A 748 -13.07 -9.95 -60.54
C GLU A 748 -14.26 -9.07 -60.96
N PRO A 749 -14.72 -8.13 -60.11
CA PRO A 749 -15.76 -7.17 -60.46
C PRO A 749 -15.22 -6.13 -61.44
N GLN A 750 -16.02 -5.78 -62.45
CA GLN A 750 -15.74 -4.67 -63.34
C GLN A 750 -16.47 -3.42 -62.84
N VAL A 751 -15.71 -2.37 -62.50
CA VAL A 751 -16.22 -1.08 -62.03
C VAL A 751 -15.50 0.06 -62.76
N THR A 752 -16.21 1.16 -63.01
CA THR A 752 -15.67 2.43 -63.52
C THR A 752 -16.13 3.57 -62.62
N ILE A 753 -15.30 4.58 -62.40
CA ILE A 753 -15.65 5.80 -61.66
C ILE A 753 -15.34 7.05 -62.51
N SER A 754 -16.13 8.11 -62.35
CA SER A 754 -15.96 9.39 -63.06
C SER A 754 -16.46 10.57 -62.22
N GLY A 755 -15.88 11.74 -62.46
CA GLY A 755 -16.27 13.02 -61.86
C GLY A 755 -15.78 14.18 -62.73
N PRO A 756 -15.92 15.44 -62.29
CA PRO A 756 -15.39 16.58 -63.03
C PRO A 756 -13.85 16.62 -63.00
N ASP A 757 -13.22 17.11 -64.07
CA ASP A 757 -11.74 17.22 -64.16
C ASP A 757 -11.15 18.17 -63.09
N SER A 758 -11.94 19.15 -62.61
CA SER A 758 -11.53 20.10 -61.58
C SER A 758 -12.69 20.61 -60.73
N ALA A 759 -12.40 21.02 -59.50
CA ALA A 759 -13.35 21.61 -58.55
C ALA A 759 -12.70 22.61 -57.59
N ALA A 760 -13.51 23.31 -56.80
CA ALA A 760 -13.03 24.17 -55.71
C ALA A 760 -12.84 23.36 -54.42
N THR A 761 -11.81 23.68 -53.62
CA THR A 761 -11.60 23.03 -52.31
C THR A 761 -12.79 23.26 -51.38
N GLY A 762 -13.21 22.24 -50.64
CA GLY A 762 -14.41 22.26 -49.77
C GLY A 762 -15.77 22.29 -50.49
N SER A 763 -15.81 22.39 -51.82
CA SER A 763 -17.06 22.27 -52.59
C SER A 763 -17.54 20.80 -52.65
N SER A 764 -18.81 20.60 -53.00
CA SER A 764 -19.37 19.26 -53.19
C SER A 764 -19.56 18.96 -54.68
N VAL A 765 -19.03 17.83 -55.16
CA VAL A 765 -19.12 17.40 -56.56
C VAL A 765 -19.89 16.10 -56.66
N THR A 766 -20.63 15.91 -57.76
CA THR A 766 -21.18 14.58 -58.09
C THR A 766 -20.05 13.69 -58.59
N VAL A 767 -19.96 12.49 -58.03
CA VAL A 767 -19.10 11.39 -58.49
C VAL A 767 -20.01 10.25 -58.92
N GLU A 768 -19.81 9.74 -60.13
CA GLU A 768 -20.62 8.71 -60.78
C GLU A 768 -19.83 7.41 -60.92
N TRP A 769 -20.51 6.26 -60.95
CA TRP A 769 -19.90 4.96 -61.22
C TRP A 769 -20.81 4.00 -61.99
N THR A 770 -20.21 3.03 -62.67
CA THR A 770 -20.92 1.93 -63.35
C THR A 770 -20.20 0.61 -63.09
N GLY A 771 -20.92 -0.51 -63.12
CA GLY A 771 -20.36 -1.84 -62.92
C GLY A 771 -21.11 -2.69 -61.89
N THR A 772 -20.49 -3.80 -61.49
CA THR A 772 -21.00 -4.64 -60.38
C THR A 772 -20.46 -4.11 -59.06
N VAL A 773 -21.37 -3.67 -58.19
CA VAL A 773 -21.07 -2.91 -56.97
C VAL A 773 -21.68 -3.60 -55.74
N ASN A 774 -20.98 -3.60 -54.60
CA ASN A 774 -21.58 -3.97 -53.32
C ASN A 774 -22.15 -2.70 -52.65
N THR A 775 -23.35 -2.79 -52.08
CA THR A 775 -24.04 -1.64 -51.46
C THR A 775 -23.35 -1.08 -50.22
N GLN A 776 -22.28 -1.74 -49.76
CA GLN A 776 -21.47 -1.32 -48.61
C GLN A 776 -20.08 -0.79 -49.00
N ASP A 777 -19.74 -0.81 -50.28
CA ASP A 777 -18.48 -0.26 -50.81
C ASP A 777 -18.39 1.27 -50.65
N TYR A 778 -17.20 1.82 -50.89
CA TYR A 778 -16.88 3.22 -50.67
C TYR A 778 -16.48 3.95 -51.95
N VAL A 779 -16.92 5.20 -52.07
CA VAL A 779 -16.35 6.19 -52.98
C VAL A 779 -15.62 7.22 -52.11
N VAL A 780 -14.32 7.44 -52.37
CA VAL A 780 -13.45 8.31 -51.58
C VAL A 780 -12.68 9.28 -52.49
N VAL A 781 -12.25 10.42 -51.95
CA VAL A 781 -11.26 11.30 -52.57
C VAL A 781 -9.99 11.35 -51.70
N VAL A 782 -8.83 11.11 -52.32
CA VAL A 782 -7.51 11.08 -51.66
C VAL A 782 -6.46 11.85 -52.48
N PRO A 783 -5.36 12.33 -51.89
CA PRO A 783 -4.27 12.95 -52.65
C PRO A 783 -3.74 12.01 -53.75
N ALA A 784 -3.37 12.56 -54.91
CA ALA A 784 -2.86 11.75 -56.02
C ALA A 784 -1.55 11.05 -55.63
N GLY A 785 -1.48 9.74 -55.88
CA GLY A 785 -0.37 8.87 -55.47
C GLY A 785 -0.45 8.35 -54.03
N ALA A 786 -1.55 8.57 -53.30
CA ALA A 786 -1.78 7.98 -51.97
C ALA A 786 -1.74 6.43 -51.99
N PRO A 787 -1.33 5.75 -50.91
CA PRO A 787 -1.46 4.28 -50.78
C PRO A 787 -2.89 3.79 -51.03
N GLU A 788 -3.06 2.55 -51.49
CA GLU A 788 -4.39 1.99 -51.83
C GLU A 788 -5.38 2.02 -50.66
N ASN A 789 -4.88 1.89 -49.42
CA ASN A 789 -5.66 1.87 -48.20
C ASN A 789 -5.83 3.26 -47.52
N GLU A 790 -5.45 4.36 -48.17
CA GLU A 790 -5.70 5.71 -47.66
C GLU A 790 -7.18 6.09 -47.79
N PHE A 791 -7.72 6.74 -46.77
CA PHE A 791 -9.11 7.24 -46.72
C PHE A 791 -9.12 8.74 -46.41
N GLY A 792 -9.53 9.54 -47.39
CA GLY A 792 -9.95 10.92 -47.20
C GLY A 792 -11.47 11.03 -47.05
N ASN A 793 -12.06 12.10 -47.58
CA ASN A 793 -13.51 12.28 -47.56
C ASN A 793 -14.21 11.20 -48.40
N TYR A 794 -15.21 10.52 -47.84
CA TYR A 794 -15.84 9.36 -48.46
C TYR A 794 -17.36 9.35 -48.32
N GLN A 795 -18.00 8.53 -49.16
CA GLN A 795 -19.41 8.18 -49.13
C GLN A 795 -19.57 6.65 -49.26
N VAL A 796 -20.68 6.10 -48.77
CA VAL A 796 -21.03 4.68 -48.94
C VAL A 796 -21.97 4.53 -50.13
N VAL A 797 -21.65 3.60 -51.02
CA VAL A 797 -22.29 3.39 -52.34
C VAL A 797 -23.80 3.13 -52.26
N ARG A 798 -24.25 2.26 -51.34
CA ARG A 798 -25.66 1.86 -51.19
C ARG A 798 -26.25 1.39 -52.53
N ASP A 799 -27.53 1.64 -52.77
CA ASP A 799 -28.22 1.30 -54.02
C ASP A 799 -28.07 2.40 -55.10
N ALA A 800 -27.03 3.25 -55.01
CA ALA A 800 -26.82 4.38 -55.92
C ALA A 800 -25.79 4.09 -57.03
N SER A 801 -25.83 4.93 -58.07
CA SER A 801 -24.81 5.03 -59.14
C SER A 801 -24.08 6.38 -59.14
N GLU A 802 -24.47 7.30 -58.26
CA GLU A 802 -23.90 8.64 -58.11
C GLU A 802 -23.96 9.10 -56.64
N VAL A 803 -23.05 9.98 -56.23
CA VAL A 803 -23.12 10.64 -54.92
C VAL A 803 -22.46 12.02 -54.91
N ALA A 804 -22.98 12.92 -54.08
CA ALA A 804 -22.33 14.18 -53.76
C ALA A 804 -21.21 13.95 -52.73
N LEU A 805 -19.97 14.24 -53.11
CA LEU A 805 -18.76 14.07 -52.30
C LEU A 805 -18.13 15.43 -52.01
N THR A 806 -17.77 15.71 -50.76
CA THR A 806 -17.09 16.97 -50.36
C THR A 806 -15.60 16.88 -50.63
N MET A 807 -15.08 17.80 -51.43
CA MET A 807 -13.65 17.91 -51.76
C MET A 807 -12.85 18.44 -50.57
N PRO A 808 -11.64 17.92 -50.28
CA PRO A 808 -10.76 18.44 -49.23
C PRO A 808 -10.46 19.95 -49.32
N ALA A 809 -10.01 20.51 -48.19
CA ALA A 809 -9.76 21.95 -48.03
C ALA A 809 -8.44 22.46 -48.65
N ASP A 810 -7.53 21.58 -49.04
CA ASP A 810 -6.23 21.90 -49.62
C ASP A 810 -6.20 21.70 -51.14
N PRO A 811 -5.60 22.63 -51.90
CA PRO A 811 -5.55 22.56 -53.36
C PRO A 811 -4.44 21.61 -53.84
N GLY A 812 -4.66 20.94 -54.96
CA GLY A 812 -3.72 20.00 -55.55
C GLY A 812 -4.38 18.95 -56.45
N MET A 813 -3.62 17.94 -56.87
CA MET A 813 -4.16 16.79 -57.59
C MET A 813 -4.66 15.73 -56.62
N TYR A 814 -5.88 15.22 -56.86
CA TYR A 814 -6.54 14.20 -56.08
C TYR A 814 -7.05 13.06 -56.99
N GLU A 815 -7.24 11.89 -56.40
CA GLU A 815 -7.88 10.73 -57.01
C GLU A 815 -9.24 10.48 -56.36
N LEU A 816 -10.28 10.42 -57.18
CA LEU A 816 -11.56 9.80 -56.86
C LEU A 816 -11.38 8.29 -57.01
N ARG A 817 -11.60 7.51 -55.95
CA ARG A 817 -11.43 6.05 -55.95
C ARG A 817 -12.71 5.34 -55.53
N TYR A 818 -12.97 4.22 -56.18
CA TYR A 818 -13.96 3.22 -55.75
C TYR A 818 -13.21 2.10 -55.01
N LEU A 819 -13.56 1.83 -53.75
CA LEU A 819 -12.93 0.77 -52.93
C LEU A 819 -13.94 -0.28 -52.49
N MET A 820 -13.53 -1.53 -52.62
CA MET A 820 -14.19 -2.67 -52.01
C MET A 820 -14.15 -2.58 -50.47
N ARG A 821 -15.27 -2.90 -49.81
CA ARG A 821 -15.31 -2.97 -48.34
C ARG A 821 -14.62 -4.21 -47.77
N GLU A 822 -14.74 -5.36 -48.44
CA GLU A 822 -14.25 -6.66 -47.98
C GLU A 822 -12.77 -6.88 -48.34
N GLY A 823 -11.92 -6.02 -47.78
CA GLY A 823 -10.52 -5.85 -48.16
C GLY A 823 -10.35 -4.60 -49.04
N PRO A 824 -9.50 -3.61 -48.67
CA PRO A 824 -9.49 -2.29 -49.29
C PRO A 824 -8.75 -2.26 -50.63
N LYS A 825 -9.27 -3.02 -51.61
CA LYS A 825 -8.80 -3.03 -53.00
C LYS A 825 -9.48 -1.90 -53.76
N VAL A 826 -8.69 -1.07 -54.45
CA VAL A 826 -9.20 -0.06 -55.37
C VAL A 826 -9.69 -0.76 -56.65
N LEU A 827 -10.97 -0.59 -56.99
CA LEU A 827 -11.59 -1.19 -58.17
C LEU A 827 -11.60 -0.24 -59.38
N ALA A 828 -11.65 1.07 -59.14
CA ALA A 828 -11.59 2.12 -60.16
C ALA A 828 -11.00 3.41 -59.59
N THR A 829 -10.36 4.23 -60.43
CA THR A 829 -9.84 5.56 -60.06
C THR A 829 -10.03 6.58 -61.20
N ALA A 830 -10.24 7.85 -60.85
CA ALA A 830 -10.30 9.00 -61.75
C ALA A 830 -9.60 10.21 -61.10
N MET A 831 -8.92 11.04 -61.90
CA MET A 831 -8.20 12.24 -61.41
C MET A 831 -9.12 13.47 -61.31
N ILE A 832 -8.83 14.34 -60.35
CA ILE A 832 -9.47 15.66 -60.20
C ILE A 832 -8.46 16.70 -59.68
N GLU A 833 -8.46 17.91 -60.23
CA GLU A 833 -7.67 19.06 -59.73
C GLU A 833 -8.50 19.94 -58.79
N LEU A 834 -8.04 20.12 -57.55
CA LEU A 834 -8.66 21.01 -56.58
C LEU A 834 -7.99 22.38 -56.57
N THR A 835 -8.78 23.42 -56.82
CA THR A 835 -8.34 24.81 -56.87
C THR A 835 -8.88 25.62 -55.68
N PRO A 836 -8.17 26.67 -55.21
CA PRO A 836 -8.69 27.52 -54.15
C PRO A 836 -9.91 28.33 -54.63
N PRO A 837 -11.02 28.38 -53.86
CA PRO A 837 -12.15 29.24 -54.18
C PRO A 837 -11.81 30.74 -54.01
N GLU A 838 -12.31 31.58 -54.92
CA GLU A 838 -12.27 33.03 -54.76
C GLU A 838 -13.46 33.50 -53.90
N VAL A 839 -13.16 33.97 -52.69
CA VAL A 839 -14.16 34.40 -51.69
C VAL A 839 -13.80 35.79 -51.16
N THR A 840 -14.80 36.63 -50.89
CA THR A 840 -14.62 37.93 -50.22
C THR A 840 -15.50 38.05 -48.99
N VAL A 841 -15.10 38.87 -48.02
CA VAL A 841 -15.94 39.30 -46.89
C VAL A 841 -15.69 40.78 -46.60
N THR A 842 -16.73 41.53 -46.26
CA THR A 842 -16.70 42.97 -45.99
C THR A 842 -17.67 43.35 -44.86
N GLY A 843 -17.39 44.46 -44.18
CA GLY A 843 -18.26 45.04 -43.14
C GLY A 843 -17.99 46.54 -42.96
N PRO A 844 -18.45 47.15 -41.85
CA PRO A 844 -18.10 48.52 -41.47
C PRO A 844 -16.68 48.59 -40.86
N GLU A 845 -15.93 49.65 -41.16
CA GLU A 845 -14.58 49.86 -40.59
C GLU A 845 -14.61 50.09 -39.07
N GLN A 846 -15.66 50.76 -38.55
CA GLN A 846 -15.90 50.99 -37.13
C GLN A 846 -17.34 50.64 -36.75
N ILE A 847 -17.51 50.02 -35.58
CA ILE A 847 -18.81 49.69 -34.96
C ILE A 847 -18.72 49.94 -33.44
N ARG A 848 -19.84 50.04 -32.72
CA ARG A 848 -19.81 50.09 -31.25
C ARG A 848 -19.95 48.71 -30.62
N ALA A 849 -19.45 48.58 -29.41
CA ALA A 849 -19.64 47.41 -28.57
C ALA A 849 -21.14 47.11 -28.39
N GLY A 850 -21.56 45.90 -28.74
CA GLY A 850 -22.96 45.48 -28.65
C GLY A 850 -23.92 45.96 -29.75
N ASP A 851 -23.50 46.79 -30.72
CA ASP A 851 -24.32 47.12 -31.90
C ASP A 851 -24.42 45.92 -32.86
N GLU A 852 -25.33 45.99 -33.84
CA GLU A 852 -25.48 45.00 -34.91
C GLU A 852 -24.55 45.32 -36.10
N ILE A 853 -23.65 44.39 -36.43
CA ILE A 853 -22.72 44.48 -37.56
C ILE A 853 -23.20 43.58 -38.69
N THR A 854 -23.54 44.19 -39.83
CA THR A 854 -23.80 43.47 -41.09
C THR A 854 -22.47 43.11 -41.75
N ALA A 855 -22.30 41.82 -42.04
CA ALA A 855 -21.22 41.29 -42.85
C ALA A 855 -21.78 40.86 -44.21
N GLU A 856 -21.09 41.22 -45.29
CA GLU A 856 -21.43 40.86 -46.67
C GLU A 856 -20.30 40.03 -47.28
N TRP A 857 -20.62 39.15 -48.23
CA TRP A 857 -19.65 38.25 -48.84
C TRP A 857 -20.03 37.82 -50.27
N THR A 858 -19.03 37.42 -51.03
CA THR A 858 -19.20 36.81 -52.37
C THR A 858 -18.38 35.52 -52.48
N GLY A 859 -18.80 34.60 -53.34
CA GLY A 859 -18.08 33.34 -53.58
C GLY A 859 -18.42 32.21 -52.59
N THR A 860 -19.69 32.01 -52.22
CA THR A 860 -20.09 30.91 -51.33
C THR A 860 -19.64 29.54 -51.88
N VAL A 861 -18.86 28.80 -51.11
CA VAL A 861 -18.24 27.52 -51.51
C VAL A 861 -19.08 26.33 -51.04
N SER A 862 -19.51 26.37 -49.78
CA SER A 862 -20.45 25.44 -49.17
C SER A 862 -21.49 26.19 -48.35
N THR A 863 -22.75 25.76 -48.41
CA THR A 863 -23.83 26.32 -47.58
C THR A 863 -23.63 26.05 -46.07
N ASN A 864 -22.66 25.20 -45.72
CA ASN A 864 -22.22 24.94 -44.35
C ASN A 864 -21.09 25.85 -43.85
N ASP A 865 -20.48 26.65 -44.71
CA ASP A 865 -19.42 27.59 -44.33
C ASP A 865 -19.93 28.66 -43.36
N TYR A 866 -19.02 29.36 -42.69
CA TYR A 866 -19.40 30.31 -41.66
C TYR A 866 -18.53 31.57 -41.66
N ILE A 867 -19.16 32.68 -41.27
CA ILE A 867 -18.48 33.94 -40.97
C ILE A 867 -18.35 34.07 -39.47
N ASN A 868 -17.16 34.45 -39.01
CA ASN A 868 -16.77 34.50 -37.60
C ASN A 868 -16.05 35.83 -37.31
N LEU A 869 -16.47 36.52 -36.24
CA LEU A 869 -15.91 37.78 -35.76
C LEU A 869 -15.05 37.52 -34.52
N VAL A 870 -13.75 37.77 -34.64
CA VAL A 870 -12.73 37.46 -33.61
C VAL A 870 -11.75 38.63 -33.40
N PRO A 871 -11.08 38.73 -32.24
CA PRO A 871 -10.03 39.72 -32.03
C PRO A 871 -8.93 39.62 -33.11
N MET A 872 -8.47 40.76 -33.60
CA MET A 872 -7.53 40.83 -34.71
C MET A 872 -6.20 40.15 -34.36
N GLY A 873 -5.72 39.27 -35.24
CA GLY A 873 -4.48 38.52 -35.03
C GLY A 873 -4.63 37.29 -34.12
N ALA A 874 -5.85 36.89 -33.76
CA ALA A 874 -6.09 35.57 -33.16
C ALA A 874 -5.66 34.43 -34.12
N ALA A 875 -5.40 33.23 -33.59
CA ALA A 875 -5.16 32.04 -34.41
C ALA A 875 -6.37 31.71 -35.31
N ASP A 876 -6.14 31.04 -36.44
CA ASP A 876 -7.17 30.84 -37.49
C ASP A 876 -8.33 29.95 -37.03
N ASP A 877 -8.06 28.99 -36.14
CA ASP A 877 -9.00 28.12 -35.45
C ASP A 877 -9.82 28.82 -34.34
N LYS A 878 -9.46 30.07 -33.97
CA LYS A 878 -10.14 30.78 -32.89
C LYS A 878 -11.61 31.01 -33.24
N PHE A 879 -12.49 30.50 -32.38
CA PHE A 879 -13.93 30.71 -32.47
C PHE A 879 -14.36 31.97 -31.70
N GLY A 880 -15.35 32.70 -32.25
CA GLY A 880 -15.92 33.93 -31.71
C GLY A 880 -17.43 34.03 -32.01
N THR A 881 -17.94 35.24 -32.26
CA THR A 881 -19.34 35.42 -32.69
C THR A 881 -19.46 35.04 -34.16
N TYR A 882 -20.26 34.01 -34.47
CA TYR A 882 -20.31 33.43 -35.82
C TYR A 882 -21.73 33.18 -36.33
N LEU A 883 -21.88 33.03 -37.65
CA LEU A 883 -23.08 32.55 -38.32
C LEU A 883 -22.75 31.65 -39.52
N THR A 884 -23.62 30.70 -39.83
CA THR A 884 -23.52 29.86 -41.04
C THR A 884 -24.05 30.62 -42.25
N VAL A 885 -23.28 30.62 -43.34
CA VAL A 885 -23.51 31.35 -44.60
C VAL A 885 -24.80 30.91 -45.31
N ARG A 886 -25.05 29.60 -45.40
CA ARG A 886 -26.21 29.03 -46.12
C ARG A 886 -26.27 29.55 -47.57
N ASP A 887 -27.45 29.85 -48.08
CA ASP A 887 -27.67 30.41 -49.42
C ASP A 887 -27.60 31.96 -49.44
N GLY A 888 -27.06 32.58 -48.39
CA GLY A 888 -26.97 34.03 -48.24
C GLY A 888 -25.71 34.64 -48.87
N THR A 889 -25.72 35.97 -49.00
CA THR A 889 -24.56 36.83 -49.35
C THR A 889 -24.38 38.00 -48.36
N THR A 890 -25.25 38.11 -47.35
CA THR A 890 -25.23 39.15 -46.31
C THR A 890 -25.98 38.63 -45.09
N ALA A 891 -25.49 38.93 -43.88
CA ALA A 891 -26.14 38.62 -42.61
C ALA A 891 -25.54 39.43 -41.46
N THR A 892 -26.30 39.53 -40.37
CA THR A 892 -25.98 40.39 -39.22
C THR A 892 -25.48 39.58 -38.04
N LEU A 893 -24.35 39.98 -37.47
CA LEU A 893 -23.76 39.48 -36.22
C LEU A 893 -23.92 40.56 -35.14
N LYS A 894 -23.78 40.19 -33.86
CA LYS A 894 -23.68 41.18 -32.78
C LYS A 894 -22.21 41.50 -32.49
N ALA A 895 -21.87 42.78 -32.43
CA ALA A 895 -20.54 43.24 -32.05
C ALA A 895 -20.21 42.80 -30.61
N PRO A 896 -18.97 42.37 -30.32
CA PRO A 896 -18.52 42.04 -28.96
C PRO A 896 -18.71 43.18 -27.97
N ALA A 897 -18.77 42.84 -26.67
CA ALA A 897 -18.84 43.83 -25.59
C ALA A 897 -17.48 44.43 -25.20
N GLU A 898 -16.38 43.78 -25.61
CA GLU A 898 -15.01 44.25 -25.43
C GLU A 898 -14.62 45.13 -26.63
N THR A 899 -13.93 46.24 -26.36
CA THR A 899 -13.48 47.19 -27.39
C THR A 899 -12.07 46.85 -27.89
N GLY A 900 -11.77 47.24 -29.13
CA GLY A 900 -10.47 46.99 -29.78
C GLY A 900 -10.61 46.62 -31.26
N LEU A 901 -9.52 46.13 -31.85
CA LEU A 901 -9.52 45.67 -33.25
C LEU A 901 -9.95 44.21 -33.35
N TYR A 902 -10.88 43.95 -34.26
CA TYR A 902 -11.43 42.64 -34.60
C TYR A 902 -11.27 42.39 -36.11
N GLU A 903 -11.49 41.15 -36.53
CA GLU A 903 -11.59 40.76 -37.93
C GLU A 903 -12.80 39.86 -38.15
N LEU A 904 -13.61 40.18 -39.17
CA LEU A 904 -14.54 39.27 -39.81
C LEU A 904 -13.75 38.29 -40.67
N ARG A 905 -14.01 36.99 -40.51
CA ARG A 905 -13.38 35.92 -41.29
C ARG A 905 -14.46 35.10 -41.99
N TYR A 906 -14.33 34.90 -43.30
CA TYR A 906 -15.03 33.80 -43.98
C TYR A 906 -14.21 32.53 -43.80
N VAL A 907 -14.82 31.48 -43.25
CA VAL A 907 -14.16 30.21 -42.94
C VAL A 907 -14.85 29.07 -43.64
N LEU A 908 -14.10 28.38 -44.50
CA LEU A 908 -14.48 27.09 -45.08
C LEU A 908 -14.66 26.10 -43.91
N ARG A 909 -15.85 25.50 -43.80
CA ARG A 909 -16.10 24.56 -42.70
C ARG A 909 -15.26 23.30 -42.86
N GLU A 910 -15.07 22.87 -44.11
CA GLU A 910 -14.12 21.83 -44.49
C GLU A 910 -12.69 22.30 -44.17
N GLY A 911 -11.96 21.52 -43.37
CA GLY A 911 -10.61 21.85 -42.92
C GLY A 911 -10.47 23.13 -42.06
N THR A 912 -11.56 23.81 -41.68
CA THR A 912 -11.57 25.07 -40.90
C THR A 912 -10.71 26.20 -41.50
N ARG A 913 -10.59 26.25 -42.83
CA ARG A 913 -9.68 27.16 -43.54
C ARG A 913 -10.25 28.57 -43.66
N VAL A 914 -9.55 29.59 -43.17
CA VAL A 914 -9.90 31.00 -43.42
C VAL A 914 -9.64 31.35 -44.89
N LEU A 915 -10.68 31.78 -45.61
CA LEU A 915 -10.61 32.14 -47.04
C LEU A 915 -10.52 33.65 -47.27
N ALA A 916 -11.26 34.44 -46.48
CA ALA A 916 -11.29 35.89 -46.58
C ALA A 916 -11.29 36.55 -45.18
N ARG A 917 -10.75 37.77 -45.09
CA ARG A 917 -10.65 38.56 -43.85
C ARG A 917 -10.99 40.03 -44.09
N HIS A 918 -11.60 40.68 -43.11
CA HIS A 918 -11.89 42.12 -43.12
C HIS A 918 -11.77 42.69 -41.70
N ALA A 919 -11.05 43.80 -41.52
CA ALA A 919 -10.81 44.40 -40.21
C ALA A 919 -11.97 45.30 -39.76
N VAL A 920 -12.25 45.33 -38.46
CA VAL A 920 -13.33 46.10 -37.83
C VAL A 920 -12.85 46.62 -36.47
N GLU A 921 -12.96 47.92 -36.21
CA GLU A 921 -12.72 48.48 -34.87
C GLU A 921 -14.02 48.54 -34.05
N VAL A 922 -14.02 47.93 -32.86
CA VAL A 922 -15.12 47.96 -31.90
C VAL A 922 -14.85 49.06 -30.87
N LEU A 923 -15.61 50.16 -30.96
CA LEU A 923 -15.55 51.33 -30.09
C LEU A 923 -16.51 51.20 -28.90
N ALA A 924 -16.41 52.11 -27.92
CA ALA A 924 -17.33 52.15 -26.78
C ALA A 924 -18.78 52.46 -27.19
N GLU A 925 -19.75 52.04 -26.37
CA GLU A 925 -21.21 52.18 -26.59
C GLU A 925 -21.67 53.64 -26.77
N ASP A 926 -20.93 54.61 -26.21
CA ASP A 926 -21.18 56.04 -26.29
C ASP A 926 -20.29 56.79 -27.32
N ALA A 927 -19.37 56.10 -28.00
CA ALA A 927 -18.38 56.74 -28.87
C ALA A 927 -19.00 57.48 -30.06
N ALA A 928 -18.43 58.64 -30.42
CA ALA A 928 -18.85 59.42 -31.57
C ALA A 928 -18.33 58.81 -32.88
N LEU A 929 -19.21 58.17 -33.64
CA LEU A 929 -18.92 57.65 -34.98
C LEU A 929 -18.80 58.83 -35.97
N ASN A 930 -17.62 58.97 -36.58
CA ASN A 930 -17.35 59.90 -37.68
C ASN A 930 -17.09 59.09 -38.95
N THR A 931 -17.81 59.39 -40.03
CA THR A 931 -17.88 58.54 -41.23
C THR A 931 -17.70 59.39 -42.49
N GLY A 932 -16.52 60.01 -42.63
CA GLY A 932 -16.12 60.80 -43.80
C GLY A 932 -15.80 62.28 -43.54
N ALA A 933 -15.89 62.76 -42.29
CA ALA A 933 -15.43 64.08 -41.88
C ALA A 933 -14.96 64.11 -40.41
N ALA A 934 -14.28 65.19 -40.02
CA ALA A 934 -13.95 65.50 -38.62
C ALA A 934 -14.36 66.95 -38.29
N LEU A 935 -14.99 67.17 -37.13
CA LEU A 935 -15.44 68.48 -36.65
C LEU A 935 -14.60 69.00 -35.48
N THR A 936 -14.07 70.22 -35.62
CA THR A 936 -13.33 70.94 -34.57
C THR A 936 -14.05 72.22 -34.17
N ALA A 937 -14.50 72.23 -32.91
CA ALA A 937 -15.17 73.32 -32.20
C ALA A 937 -14.81 73.20 -30.70
N PRO A 938 -15.03 74.23 -29.86
CA PRO A 938 -14.94 74.08 -28.40
C PRO A 938 -15.97 73.10 -27.85
N ASP A 939 -15.69 72.49 -26.69
CA ASP A 939 -16.60 71.54 -26.02
C ASP A 939 -17.69 72.23 -25.19
N SER A 940 -17.44 73.45 -24.70
CA SER A 940 -18.47 74.34 -24.17
C SER A 940 -18.20 75.83 -24.43
N ALA A 941 -19.25 76.64 -24.38
CA ALA A 941 -19.20 78.09 -24.65
C ALA A 941 -20.42 78.84 -24.06
N ALA A 942 -20.29 80.15 -23.86
CA ALA A 942 -21.31 80.95 -23.18
C ALA A 942 -22.59 81.19 -24.03
N PRO A 943 -23.79 81.30 -23.41
CA PRO A 943 -25.03 81.61 -24.11
C PRO A 943 -24.95 82.92 -24.92
N GLY A 944 -25.45 82.89 -26.16
CA GLY A 944 -25.45 84.03 -27.06
C GLY A 944 -24.09 84.38 -27.69
N SER A 945 -23.06 83.55 -27.51
CA SER A 945 -21.74 83.77 -28.11
C SER A 945 -21.59 83.15 -29.51
N THR A 946 -20.76 83.75 -30.36
CA THR A 946 -20.37 83.21 -31.66
C THR A 946 -19.11 82.35 -31.51
N ILE A 947 -19.10 81.16 -32.11
CA ILE A 947 -17.95 80.24 -32.12
C ILE A 947 -17.45 79.99 -33.54
N ASP A 948 -16.14 79.79 -33.68
CA ASP A 948 -15.53 79.25 -34.90
C ASP A 948 -15.66 77.72 -34.92
N VAL A 949 -16.20 77.18 -36.01
CA VAL A 949 -16.34 75.74 -36.27
C VAL A 949 -15.58 75.41 -37.55
N SER A 950 -14.60 74.52 -37.44
CA SER A 950 -13.74 74.08 -38.55
C SER A 950 -13.89 72.58 -38.80
N TRP A 951 -13.53 72.13 -40.00
CA TRP A 951 -13.66 70.73 -40.38
C TRP A 951 -12.56 70.26 -41.32
N GLN A 952 -12.39 68.95 -41.36
CA GLN A 952 -11.76 68.22 -42.47
C GLN A 952 -12.80 67.25 -43.04
N VAL A 953 -12.75 66.98 -44.34
CA VAL A 953 -13.70 66.13 -45.06
C VAL A 953 -12.97 65.47 -46.23
N ASP A 954 -13.22 64.18 -46.44
CA ASP A 954 -12.44 63.37 -47.38
C ASP A 954 -13.01 63.41 -48.82
N SER A 955 -14.25 63.89 -48.98
CA SER A 955 -14.86 64.17 -50.30
C SER A 955 -15.90 65.30 -50.23
N SER A 956 -16.08 66.06 -51.32
CA SER A 956 -17.11 67.10 -51.40
C SER A 956 -18.36 66.65 -52.16
N SER A 957 -19.53 67.14 -51.74
CA SER A 957 -20.85 66.84 -52.32
C SER A 957 -21.70 68.10 -52.49
N ALA A 958 -22.69 68.02 -53.37
CA ALA A 958 -23.43 69.17 -53.91
C ALA A 958 -24.24 69.96 -52.88
N ASP A 959 -24.57 69.41 -51.70
CA ASP A 959 -25.22 70.14 -50.61
C ASP A 959 -24.73 69.76 -49.21
N GLN A 960 -23.41 69.78 -49.03
CA GLN A 960 -22.75 69.68 -47.72
C GLN A 960 -22.97 70.93 -46.84
N ARG A 961 -23.25 70.72 -45.54
CA ARG A 961 -23.55 71.79 -44.58
C ARG A 961 -23.03 71.51 -43.17
N ILE A 962 -22.60 72.57 -42.47
CA ILE A 962 -22.47 72.58 -41.02
C ILE A 962 -23.77 73.08 -40.41
N THR A 963 -24.31 72.38 -39.42
CA THR A 963 -25.59 72.71 -38.78
C THR A 963 -25.49 72.61 -37.26
N LEU A 964 -26.28 73.42 -36.55
CA LEU A 964 -26.44 73.37 -35.09
C LEU A 964 -27.87 72.95 -34.76
N ALA A 965 -28.04 71.96 -33.88
CA ALA A 965 -29.33 71.45 -33.41
C ALA A 965 -29.32 71.24 -31.89
N ARG A 966 -30.49 71.08 -31.25
CA ARG A 966 -30.52 70.58 -29.85
C ARG A 966 -30.09 69.10 -29.83
N GLY A 967 -29.45 68.64 -28.75
CA GLY A 967 -28.89 67.27 -28.69
C GLY A 967 -29.86 66.11 -28.93
N ASN A 968 -31.19 66.33 -28.79
CA ASN A 968 -32.25 65.35 -29.05
C ASN A 968 -33.09 65.65 -30.31
N GLN A 969 -32.67 66.58 -31.16
CA GLN A 969 -33.41 67.01 -32.34
C GLN A 969 -33.15 66.11 -33.55
N ALA A 970 -34.17 65.85 -34.39
CA ALA A 970 -34.04 64.99 -35.57
C ALA A 970 -32.92 65.43 -36.53
N ILE A 971 -32.19 64.48 -37.11
CA ILE A 971 -30.88 64.66 -37.77
C ILE A 971 -30.89 65.77 -38.84
N PHE A 972 -31.76 65.67 -39.85
CA PHE A 972 -31.90 66.65 -40.94
C PHE A 972 -32.80 67.84 -40.58
N THR A 973 -32.81 68.25 -39.31
CA THR A 973 -33.43 69.48 -38.84
C THR A 973 -32.47 70.23 -37.92
N TRP A 974 -32.48 71.56 -37.99
CA TRP A 974 -31.48 72.41 -37.35
C TRP A 974 -32.10 73.72 -36.85
N LEU A 975 -31.38 74.38 -35.94
CA LEU A 975 -31.62 75.77 -35.52
C LEU A 975 -30.91 76.75 -36.46
N GLN A 976 -29.66 76.45 -36.80
CA GLN A 976 -28.82 77.20 -37.75
C GLN A 976 -28.15 76.22 -38.71
N ALA A 977 -27.99 76.62 -39.97
CA ALA A 977 -27.24 75.86 -40.97
C ALA A 977 -26.45 76.80 -41.88
N VAL A 978 -25.19 76.47 -42.12
CA VAL A 978 -24.31 77.14 -43.06
C VAL A 978 -23.92 76.15 -44.16
N LYS A 979 -24.24 76.49 -45.41
CA LYS A 979 -23.84 75.67 -46.56
C LYS A 979 -22.35 75.88 -46.85
N ILE A 980 -21.65 74.78 -47.11
CA ILE A 980 -20.23 74.78 -47.48
C ILE A 980 -20.08 75.08 -48.98
N THR A 981 -19.00 75.76 -49.33
CA THR A 981 -18.56 76.01 -50.70
C THR A 981 -17.09 75.60 -50.86
N ASP A 982 -16.70 75.13 -52.04
CA ASP A 982 -15.36 74.61 -52.31
C ASP A 982 -14.25 75.54 -51.81
N GLY A 983 -13.30 74.98 -51.05
CA GLY A 983 -12.15 75.70 -50.49
C GLY A 983 -12.37 76.34 -49.11
N ALA A 984 -13.59 76.32 -48.53
CA ALA A 984 -13.81 76.71 -47.14
C ALA A 984 -13.40 75.59 -46.16
N THR A 985 -12.78 75.96 -45.04
CA THR A 985 -12.36 75.02 -43.96
C THR A 985 -12.89 75.39 -42.58
N GLY A 986 -13.74 76.43 -42.49
CA GLY A 986 -14.37 76.87 -41.25
C GLY A 986 -15.45 77.92 -41.47
N VAL A 987 -16.39 78.01 -40.52
CA VAL A 987 -17.50 78.96 -40.46
C VAL A 987 -17.71 79.44 -39.02
N GLN A 988 -18.44 80.55 -38.86
CA GLN A 988 -18.94 80.98 -37.56
C GLN A 988 -20.39 80.53 -37.35
N ILE A 989 -20.68 80.09 -36.13
CA ILE A 989 -21.99 79.62 -35.66
C ILE A 989 -22.37 80.43 -34.41
N ASP A 990 -23.62 80.89 -34.33
CA ASP A 990 -24.13 81.71 -33.23
C ASP A 990 -24.91 80.82 -32.25
N LEU A 991 -24.45 80.75 -31.01
CA LEU A 991 -25.06 79.89 -30.00
C LEU A 991 -26.33 80.55 -29.41
N PRO A 992 -27.38 79.78 -29.10
CA PRO A 992 -28.59 80.30 -28.47
C PRO A 992 -28.33 80.99 -27.12
N ASN A 993 -29.26 81.88 -26.73
CA ASN A 993 -29.28 82.48 -25.39
C ASN A 993 -29.85 81.53 -24.30
N GLU A 994 -30.27 80.32 -24.67
CA GLU A 994 -30.67 79.27 -23.73
C GLU A 994 -29.47 78.37 -23.44
N PRO A 995 -29.07 78.18 -22.16
CA PRO A 995 -28.14 77.13 -21.77
C PRO A 995 -28.70 75.74 -22.04
N GLY A 996 -27.82 74.79 -22.39
CA GLY A 996 -28.20 73.41 -22.67
C GLY A 996 -27.20 72.67 -23.56
N VAL A 997 -27.48 71.40 -23.87
CA VAL A 997 -26.63 70.57 -24.74
C VAL A 997 -27.12 70.63 -26.20
N TYR A 998 -26.22 71.01 -27.08
CA TYR A 998 -26.44 71.15 -28.51
C TYR A 998 -25.49 70.24 -29.30
N GLU A 999 -25.81 69.97 -30.56
CA GLU A 999 -25.01 69.12 -31.45
C GLU A 999 -24.71 69.90 -32.74
N LEU A 1000 -23.41 70.07 -33.02
CA LEU A 1000 -22.89 70.47 -34.31
C LEU A 1000 -22.84 69.23 -35.21
N ARG A 1001 -23.40 69.32 -36.41
CA ARG A 1001 -23.47 68.20 -37.38
C ARG A 1001 -22.94 68.65 -38.72
N PHE A 1002 -22.08 67.84 -39.31
CA PHE A 1002 -21.69 67.93 -40.71
C PHE A 1002 -22.56 66.94 -41.48
N LEU A 1003 -23.43 67.46 -42.33
CA LEU A 1003 -24.41 66.70 -43.12
C LEU A 1003 -24.08 66.80 -44.61
N ASP A 1004 -24.24 65.72 -45.35
CA ASP A 1004 -24.58 65.82 -46.78
C ASP A 1004 -26.10 65.73 -46.94
N VAL A 1005 -26.71 66.85 -47.31
CA VAL A 1005 -28.16 66.96 -47.52
C VAL A 1005 -28.58 66.33 -48.87
N ALA A 1006 -27.65 66.13 -49.80
CA ALA A 1006 -27.91 65.47 -51.08
C ALA A 1006 -27.89 63.93 -50.97
N GLY A 1007 -26.91 63.36 -50.27
CA GLY A 1007 -26.85 61.92 -49.96
C GLY A 1007 -27.79 61.47 -48.83
N GLN A 1008 -28.27 62.40 -47.99
CA GLN A 1008 -28.91 62.13 -46.69
C GLN A 1008 -28.00 61.43 -45.67
N GLU A 1009 -26.70 61.77 -45.71
CA GLU A 1009 -25.68 61.20 -44.85
C GLU A 1009 -25.22 62.17 -43.75
N VAL A 1010 -24.67 61.62 -42.66
CA VAL A 1010 -24.03 62.39 -41.57
C VAL A 1010 -22.55 62.06 -41.57
N LEU A 1011 -21.72 63.04 -41.90
CA LEU A 1011 -20.28 62.85 -42.11
C LEU A 1011 -19.49 62.96 -40.79
N ALA A 1012 -19.93 63.87 -39.91
CA ALA A 1012 -19.36 64.07 -38.58
C ALA A 1012 -20.38 64.67 -37.61
N ARG A 1013 -20.16 64.47 -36.30
CA ARG A 1013 -20.89 65.16 -35.24
C ARG A 1013 -19.97 65.59 -34.10
N LYS A 1014 -20.27 66.72 -33.47
CA LYS A 1014 -19.66 67.14 -32.21
C LYS A 1014 -20.71 67.74 -31.27
N VAL A 1015 -20.77 67.24 -30.05
CA VAL A 1015 -21.59 67.82 -28.98
C VAL A 1015 -20.91 69.09 -28.45
N ILE A 1016 -21.71 70.10 -28.09
CA ILE A 1016 -21.26 71.31 -27.39
C ILE A 1016 -22.25 71.68 -26.29
N THR A 1017 -21.75 71.98 -25.09
CA THR A 1017 -22.55 72.50 -23.98
C THR A 1017 -22.57 74.02 -24.02
N VAL A 1018 -23.74 74.62 -23.91
CA VAL A 1018 -23.93 76.06 -23.76
C VAL A 1018 -24.23 76.35 -22.29
N GLU A 1019 -23.34 77.06 -21.59
CA GLU A 1019 -23.34 77.25 -20.13
C GLU A 1019 -22.81 78.63 -19.67
#